data_AF-A0A9F7R1K1-F1
#
_entry.id   AF-A0A9F7R1K1-F1
#
_cell.length_a   1.000
_cell.length_b   1.000
_cell.length_c   1.000
_cell.angle_alpha   90.00
_cell.angle_beta   90.00
_cell.angle_gamma   90.00
#
_symmetry.space_group_name_H-M   'P 1'
#
loop_
_entity.id
_entity.type
_entity.pdbx_description
1 polymer ?
#
loop_
_entity_poly.entity_id
_entity_poly.type
_entity_poly.pdbx_seq_one_letter_code
_entity_poly.pdbx_strand_id
1 'polypeptide(L)'
;MRITEPWEPMTLSPGLRFSFLGPLLDRKVEPMDPNSTAVPNSGTDSKRNCEDFDLYFLHVSLLPAVLIILLLSLVERRKRVFALERRFMPPCLSGRFGVVVPVDFLSTLENRWSYAFAFGAVAQHMVNLIINIDSDPLLVKLPPSLKVFMYMVAAVKVGVACMPLFACFSTPHNLLGGVLGLLYSLYWFSLEVYELYWCGDSNVSKGGLRDYLLVDEWLLDVPHLLCFGFLVCRFGFLIVEDILIRLKKHSKQEEVKKEQYKYVQRLLQRPADRSVEKSWFQKNVYEWDPYFKFPSRIISTVVLCFFCLYLVVLIEQVIAWFAIRMLNYLGKEFLTAFLNLHVHFNYFKYTWYVSSACASFSAVVHIGSVLVYYRRHIKSMWAGEKIYLPRNYKPCPTVSLGGVLKYPGYQIAFTVWGYLLVHLAMFVCGLVFVYTVISPIRTHNFQHWLNNLIIVLANFFVLLAVMGLQRVFLHMFFLQDKNSPTDEDKPLALNNRKVFHNVNYFLFFFNMILGLMSCVMRLMKSVAVGLVLLPRIERAIMPQGFEKLDKSYCTWLGMILTDHHHSNPVLVCFCHLLLEHTAQRVGVYERLHQELEPPAKERARARWLLMYTLVRNPKLILLRKQAEQNKADTEFAFAWAVSHTS
;
A
#
# COMPACT_ATOMS: atom_id res chain seq x y z
N MET A 1 57.20 14.72 -4.99
CA MET A 1 57.26 13.45 -4.24
C MET A 1 56.07 12.60 -4.66
N ARG A 2 56.30 11.61 -5.53
CA ARG A 2 55.37 10.52 -5.81
C ARG A 2 55.47 9.54 -4.67
N ILE A 3 54.35 9.18 -4.05
CA ILE A 3 54.18 7.89 -3.38
C ILE A 3 52.98 7.26 -4.04
N THR A 4 53.29 6.34 -4.94
CA THR A 4 52.39 5.39 -5.58
C THR A 4 52.34 4.16 -4.68
N GLU A 5 51.20 3.89 -4.05
CA GLU A 5 50.84 2.54 -3.61
C GLU A 5 49.46 2.20 -4.18
N PRO A 6 49.29 1.02 -4.80
CA PRO A 6 48.04 0.59 -5.38
C PRO A 6 47.08 0.13 -4.27
N TRP A 7 45.87 0.69 -4.26
CA TRP A 7 44.77 0.19 -3.44
C TRP A 7 44.37 -1.20 -3.95
N GLU A 8 44.70 -2.23 -3.19
CA GLU A 8 44.10 -3.57 -3.32
C GLU A 8 42.59 -3.47 -3.07
N PRO A 9 41.74 -4.04 -3.94
CA PRO A 9 40.31 -4.13 -3.66
C PRO A 9 40.09 -5.16 -2.56
N MET A 10 39.86 -4.68 -1.34
CA MET A 10 39.36 -5.49 -0.23
C MET A 10 38.02 -6.08 -0.67
N THR A 11 38.04 -7.38 -0.97
CA THR A 11 36.87 -8.18 -1.29
C THR A 11 35.92 -8.17 -0.10
N LEU A 12 34.91 -7.31 -0.16
CA LEU A 12 33.77 -7.35 0.76
C LEU A 12 33.13 -8.73 0.66
N SER A 13 33.18 -9.48 1.76
CA SER A 13 32.48 -10.74 1.89
C SER A 13 30.97 -10.53 1.70
N PRO A 14 30.31 -11.29 0.81
CA PRO A 14 28.85 -11.32 0.74
C PRO A 14 28.37 -12.28 1.82
N GLY A 15 28.16 -11.76 3.03
CA GLY A 15 28.01 -12.61 4.23
C GLY A 15 27.02 -12.14 5.28
N LEU A 16 25.92 -11.46 4.91
CA LEU A 16 24.72 -11.43 5.76
C LEU A 16 23.71 -12.43 5.18
N ARG A 17 24.00 -13.72 5.37
CA ARG A 17 22.99 -14.78 5.23
C ARG A 17 22.04 -14.66 6.42
N PHE A 18 20.73 -14.69 6.18
CA PHE A 18 19.74 -15.05 7.20
C PHE A 18 20.01 -16.49 7.64
N SER A 19 20.99 -16.69 8.52
CA SER A 19 21.36 -18.01 9.07
C SER A 19 20.96 -18.15 10.53
N PHE A 20 20.01 -17.35 11.01
CA PHE A 20 19.53 -17.46 12.40
C PHE A 20 18.40 -18.48 12.59
N LEU A 21 17.78 -19.00 11.51
CA LEU A 21 16.74 -20.03 11.58
C LEU A 21 17.24 -21.44 11.19
N GLY A 22 18.19 -21.54 10.26
CA GLY A 22 18.68 -22.85 9.75
C GLY A 22 19.29 -23.77 10.82
N PRO A 23 20.22 -23.30 11.68
CA PRO A 23 20.88 -24.18 12.66
C PRO A 23 19.99 -24.57 13.86
N LEU A 24 18.89 -23.85 14.09
CA LEU A 24 17.94 -24.13 15.18
C LEU A 24 16.88 -25.17 14.78
N LEU A 25 16.70 -25.42 13.47
CA LEU A 25 15.75 -26.41 12.93
C LEU A 25 16.30 -27.85 12.94
N ASP A 26 17.63 -28.04 12.94
CA ASP A 26 18.27 -29.35 12.74
C ASP A 26 18.82 -30.03 14.01
N ARG A 27 18.66 -29.43 15.20
CA ARG A 27 19.21 -30.01 16.43
C ARG A 27 18.32 -31.12 16.97
N LYS A 28 18.52 -32.35 16.47
CA LYS A 28 18.00 -33.57 17.10
C LYS A 28 18.59 -33.72 18.50
N VAL A 29 17.73 -33.73 19.52
CA VAL A 29 18.07 -34.25 20.85
C VAL A 29 17.82 -35.75 20.82
N GLU A 30 18.86 -36.56 20.97
CA GLU A 30 18.72 -38.02 21.09
C GLU A 30 18.10 -38.37 22.46
N PRO A 31 17.05 -39.21 22.52
CA PRO A 31 16.60 -39.78 23.77
C PRO A 31 17.45 -41.01 24.12
N MET A 32 18.05 -41.00 25.31
CA MET A 32 18.46 -42.22 26.01
C MET A 32 17.19 -42.91 26.53
N ASP A 33 16.84 -44.06 25.96
CA ASP A 33 16.17 -45.17 26.64
C ASP A 33 16.14 -46.42 25.74
N PRO A 34 16.77 -47.55 26.13
CA PRO A 34 16.77 -48.78 25.36
C PRO A 34 15.72 -49.74 25.91
N ASN A 35 14.44 -49.53 25.58
CA ASN A 35 13.43 -50.60 25.51
C ASN A 35 12.04 -50.01 25.22
N SER A 36 11.68 -49.93 23.93
CA SER A 36 10.27 -50.04 23.56
C SER A 36 10.16 -50.71 22.19
N THR A 37 9.59 -51.90 22.20
CA THR A 37 9.25 -52.72 21.04
C THR A 37 8.47 -51.94 19.98
N ALA A 38 8.90 -52.09 18.72
CA ALA A 38 8.30 -51.49 17.53
C ALA A 38 6.82 -51.86 17.38
N VAL A 39 5.98 -50.84 17.17
CA VAL A 39 4.59 -50.93 16.67
C VAL A 39 4.62 -50.41 15.21
N PRO A 40 3.89 -51.00 14.25
CA PRO A 40 4.14 -50.77 12.84
C PRO A 40 3.68 -49.40 12.32
N ASN A 41 4.49 -48.89 11.39
CA ASN A 41 4.38 -47.64 10.63
C ASN A 41 3.08 -47.52 9.80
N SER A 42 2.02 -46.91 10.34
CA SER A 42 0.91 -46.38 9.54
C SER A 42 0.96 -44.85 9.37
N GLY A 43 1.71 -44.13 10.22
CA GLY A 43 1.83 -42.67 10.19
C GLY A 43 2.82 -42.12 9.15
N THR A 44 3.75 -42.92 8.63
CA THR A 44 4.79 -42.45 7.69
C THR A 44 4.30 -42.35 6.24
N ASP A 45 3.35 -43.20 5.82
CA ASP A 45 2.79 -43.14 4.46
C ASP A 45 1.79 -41.98 4.31
N SER A 46 0.98 -41.69 5.34
CA SER A 46 0.07 -40.53 5.32
C SER A 46 0.83 -39.21 5.26
N LYS A 47 1.99 -39.12 5.93
CA LYS A 47 2.80 -37.89 5.99
C LYS A 47 3.47 -37.57 4.64
N ARG A 48 3.90 -38.60 3.91
CA ARG A 48 4.51 -38.46 2.58
C ARG A 48 3.48 -38.04 1.53
N ASN A 49 2.26 -38.57 1.63
CA ASN A 49 1.17 -38.22 0.73
C ASN A 49 0.72 -36.75 0.85
N CYS A 50 0.85 -36.12 2.03
CA CYS A 50 0.53 -34.70 2.23
C CYS A 50 1.62 -33.76 1.65
N GLU A 51 2.91 -34.04 1.87
CA GLU A 51 4.00 -33.21 1.31
C GLU A 51 4.04 -33.29 -0.24
N ASP A 52 3.69 -34.44 -0.82
CA ASP A 52 3.53 -34.58 -2.27
C ASP A 52 2.28 -33.83 -2.77
N PHE A 53 1.19 -33.81 -2.00
CA PHE A 53 -0.08 -33.16 -2.37
C PHE A 53 0.08 -31.66 -2.64
N ASP A 54 0.77 -30.90 -1.77
CA ASP A 54 0.99 -29.46 -1.94
C ASP A 54 1.73 -29.12 -3.25
N LEU A 55 2.72 -29.95 -3.60
CA LEU A 55 3.52 -29.75 -4.80
C LEU A 55 2.69 -30.07 -6.06
N TYR A 56 1.89 -31.15 -6.03
CA TYR A 56 1.04 -31.54 -7.15
C TYR A 56 -0.20 -30.66 -7.31
N PHE A 57 -0.74 -30.09 -6.23
CA PHE A 57 -1.95 -29.28 -6.23
C PHE A 57 -1.87 -28.07 -7.18
N LEU A 58 -0.78 -27.30 -7.09
CA LEU A 58 -0.57 -26.15 -7.97
C LEU A 58 -0.38 -26.58 -9.44
N HIS A 59 0.20 -27.76 -9.67
CA HIS A 59 0.39 -28.31 -11.00
C HIS A 59 -0.91 -28.80 -11.63
N VAL A 60 -1.75 -29.47 -10.84
CA VAL A 60 -3.06 -29.98 -11.28
C VAL A 60 -4.03 -28.83 -11.54
N SER A 61 -4.00 -27.77 -10.74
CA SER A 61 -4.86 -26.59 -10.91
C SER A 61 -4.50 -25.70 -12.11
N LEU A 62 -3.30 -25.86 -12.69
CA LEU A 62 -2.86 -25.13 -13.88
C LEU A 62 -3.65 -25.52 -15.14
N LEU A 63 -3.96 -26.81 -15.31
CA LEU A 63 -4.71 -27.32 -16.46
C LEU A 63 -6.13 -26.74 -16.56
N PRO A 64 -6.98 -26.80 -15.51
CA PRO A 64 -8.30 -26.15 -15.54
C PRO A 64 -8.19 -24.63 -15.65
N ALA A 65 -7.15 -24.00 -15.09
CA ALA A 65 -6.95 -22.56 -15.22
C ALA A 65 -6.74 -22.14 -16.68
N VAL A 66 -5.83 -22.81 -17.40
CA VAL A 66 -5.56 -22.54 -18.82
C VAL A 66 -6.80 -22.79 -19.67
N LEU A 67 -7.58 -23.84 -19.39
CA LEU A 67 -8.83 -24.13 -20.10
C LEU A 67 -9.86 -23.01 -19.90
N ILE A 68 -10.05 -22.50 -18.67
CA ILE A 68 -10.97 -21.39 -18.40
C ILE A 68 -10.51 -20.12 -19.11
N ILE A 69 -9.22 -19.79 -19.05
CA ILE A 69 -8.67 -18.60 -19.73
C ILE A 69 -8.90 -18.69 -21.25
N LEU A 70 -8.67 -19.87 -21.85
CA LEU A 70 -8.91 -20.10 -23.27
C LEU A 70 -10.40 -19.94 -23.63
N LEU A 71 -11.30 -20.51 -22.83
CA LEU A 71 -12.75 -20.37 -23.01
C LEU A 71 -13.19 -18.89 -22.94
N LEU A 72 -12.71 -18.14 -21.96
CA LEU A 72 -13.01 -16.72 -21.83
C LEU A 72 -12.42 -15.91 -23.00
N SER A 73 -11.21 -16.25 -23.45
CA SER A 73 -10.56 -15.62 -24.61
C SER A 73 -11.34 -15.84 -25.90
N LEU A 74 -11.90 -17.04 -26.10
CA LEU A 74 -12.75 -17.36 -27.25
C LEU A 74 -14.04 -16.53 -27.29
N VAL A 75 -14.58 -16.21 -26.12
CA VAL A 75 -15.82 -15.43 -25.96
C VAL A 75 -15.57 -13.94 -26.13
N GLU A 76 -14.41 -13.44 -25.70
CA GLU A 76 -14.04 -12.05 -25.92
C GLU A 76 -13.77 -11.74 -27.39
N ARG A 77 -14.33 -10.62 -27.86
CA ARG A 77 -14.12 -10.11 -29.22
C ARG A 77 -13.09 -9.00 -29.23
N ARG A 78 -12.11 -9.09 -30.14
CA ARG A 78 -11.12 -8.03 -30.37
C ARG A 78 -11.74 -6.87 -31.17
N LYS A 79 -11.48 -5.63 -30.74
CA LYS A 79 -11.96 -4.40 -31.43
C LYS A 79 -11.24 -4.14 -32.77
N ARG A 80 -10.03 -4.68 -32.95
CA ARG A 80 -9.25 -4.59 -34.20
C ARG A 80 -9.04 -6.00 -34.75
N VAL A 81 -9.51 -6.24 -35.96
CA VAL A 81 -9.33 -7.51 -36.69
C VAL A 81 -8.12 -7.35 -37.60
N PHE A 82 -7.15 -8.27 -37.51
CA PHE A 82 -5.96 -8.25 -38.36
C PHE A 82 -6.31 -8.66 -39.80
N ALA A 83 -5.64 -8.06 -40.78
CA ALA A 83 -5.89 -8.35 -42.21
C ALA A 83 -5.66 -9.84 -42.58
N LEU A 84 -4.75 -10.52 -41.87
CA LEU A 84 -4.45 -11.95 -42.07
C LEU A 84 -5.62 -12.86 -41.65
N GLU A 85 -6.37 -12.49 -40.60
CA GLU A 85 -7.49 -13.28 -40.07
C GLU A 85 -8.72 -13.23 -40.98
N ARG A 86 -8.87 -12.17 -41.79
CA ARG A 86 -9.93 -12.11 -42.83
C ARG A 86 -9.71 -13.12 -43.96
N ARG A 87 -8.48 -13.63 -44.13
CA ARG A 87 -8.09 -14.47 -45.27
C ARG A 87 -8.01 -15.97 -44.95
N PHE A 88 -7.70 -16.34 -43.70
CA PHE A 88 -7.42 -17.73 -43.32
C PHE A 88 -8.34 -18.32 -42.24
N MET A 89 -9.20 -17.53 -41.58
CA MET A 89 -10.09 -18.03 -40.52
C MET A 89 -11.55 -18.16 -40.99
N PRO A 90 -12.29 -19.20 -40.55
CA PRO A 90 -13.73 -19.29 -40.78
C PRO A 90 -14.46 -18.04 -40.23
N PRO A 91 -15.57 -17.59 -40.85
CA PRO A 91 -16.31 -16.41 -40.39
C PRO A 91 -16.78 -16.51 -38.93
N CYS A 92 -16.97 -17.74 -38.41
CA CYS A 92 -17.29 -17.99 -37.01
C CYS A 92 -16.16 -17.67 -36.02
N LEU A 93 -14.88 -17.69 -36.42
CA LEU A 93 -13.72 -17.43 -35.56
C LEU A 93 -13.08 -16.04 -35.78
N SER A 94 -13.48 -15.32 -36.83
CA SER A 94 -12.94 -13.98 -37.13
C SER A 94 -13.19 -13.01 -35.97
N GLY A 95 -12.11 -12.41 -35.43
CA GLY A 95 -12.17 -11.47 -34.32
C GLY A 95 -12.36 -12.08 -32.91
N ARG A 96 -12.36 -13.42 -32.77
CA ARG A 96 -12.31 -14.14 -31.47
C ARG A 96 -10.85 -14.27 -30.98
N PHE A 97 -10.64 -14.72 -29.73
CA PHE A 97 -9.36 -14.65 -29.00
C PHE A 97 -9.01 -13.24 -28.51
N GLY A 98 -9.90 -12.66 -27.70
CA GLY A 98 -9.58 -11.47 -26.92
C GLY A 98 -8.53 -11.75 -25.86
N VAL A 99 -7.72 -10.73 -25.53
CA VAL A 99 -6.82 -10.79 -24.37
C VAL A 99 -7.68 -10.57 -23.13
N VAL A 100 -7.89 -11.65 -22.38
CA VAL A 100 -8.66 -11.63 -21.13
C VAL A 100 -7.93 -10.77 -20.11
N VAL A 101 -8.58 -9.71 -19.64
CA VAL A 101 -8.04 -8.80 -18.64
C VAL A 101 -8.49 -9.27 -17.26
N PRO A 102 -7.63 -9.86 -16.42
CA PRO A 102 -8.06 -10.44 -15.15
C PRO A 102 -8.56 -9.37 -14.18
N VAL A 103 -7.83 -8.25 -14.09
CA VAL A 103 -8.20 -7.09 -13.27
C VAL A 103 -7.82 -5.83 -14.03
N ASP A 104 -8.78 -4.94 -14.21
CA ASP A 104 -8.49 -3.60 -14.71
C ASP A 104 -8.14 -2.68 -13.53
N PHE A 105 -6.84 -2.54 -13.28
CA PHE A 105 -6.31 -1.71 -12.21
C PHE A 105 -6.45 -0.18 -12.44
N LEU A 106 -6.85 0.25 -13.64
CA LEU A 106 -6.90 1.67 -14.02
C LEU A 106 -8.33 2.22 -14.00
N SER A 107 -9.31 1.49 -14.56
CA SER A 107 -10.63 2.06 -14.86
C SER A 107 -11.83 1.42 -14.14
N THR A 108 -11.70 0.23 -13.56
CA THR A 108 -12.85 -0.45 -12.93
C THR A 108 -13.16 0.05 -11.51
N LEU A 109 -14.36 0.62 -11.37
CA LEU A 109 -14.98 0.98 -10.09
C LEU A 109 -16.01 -0.07 -9.62
N GLU A 110 -16.16 -1.16 -10.39
CA GLU A 110 -17.15 -2.22 -10.22
C GLU A 110 -16.54 -3.45 -9.52
N ASN A 111 -17.36 -4.23 -8.81
CA ASN A 111 -16.96 -5.47 -8.11
C ASN A 111 -15.70 -5.39 -7.21
N ARG A 112 -15.38 -4.20 -6.68
CA ARG A 112 -14.15 -3.89 -5.93
C ARG A 112 -13.88 -4.81 -4.74
N TRP A 113 -14.91 -5.11 -3.96
CA TRP A 113 -14.79 -5.99 -2.81
C TRP A 113 -14.56 -7.44 -3.24
N SER A 114 -15.21 -7.91 -4.30
CA SER A 114 -14.96 -9.25 -4.86
C SER A 114 -13.49 -9.42 -5.24
N TYR A 115 -12.89 -8.42 -5.91
CA TYR A 115 -11.47 -8.45 -6.23
C TYR A 115 -10.58 -8.47 -4.99
N ALA A 116 -10.94 -7.73 -3.95
CA ALA A 116 -10.16 -7.69 -2.72
C ALA A 116 -10.18 -9.04 -1.98
N PHE A 117 -11.34 -9.70 -1.91
CA PHE A 117 -11.44 -11.06 -1.36
C PHE A 117 -10.75 -12.09 -2.25
N ALA A 118 -10.74 -11.92 -3.58
CA ALA A 118 -9.95 -12.76 -4.47
C ALA A 118 -8.45 -12.67 -4.21
N PHE A 119 -7.92 -11.45 -3.98
CA PHE A 119 -6.53 -11.30 -3.55
C PHE A 119 -6.28 -11.87 -2.16
N GLY A 120 -7.24 -11.76 -1.23
CA GLY A 120 -7.15 -12.41 0.09
C GLY A 120 -7.10 -13.94 0.02
N ALA A 121 -7.90 -14.54 -0.87
CA ALA A 121 -7.89 -15.99 -1.11
C ALA A 121 -6.59 -16.47 -1.77
N VAL A 122 -5.86 -15.62 -2.49
CA VAL A 122 -4.58 -16.01 -3.12
C VAL A 122 -3.38 -15.68 -2.22
N ALA A 123 -3.60 -14.90 -1.17
CA ALA A 123 -2.54 -14.31 -0.36
C ALA A 123 -1.66 -15.35 0.35
N GLN A 124 -2.25 -16.46 0.82
CA GLN A 124 -1.52 -17.53 1.50
C GLN A 124 -0.47 -18.15 0.58
N HIS A 125 -0.85 -18.50 -0.66
CA HIS A 125 0.09 -19.03 -1.66
C HIS A 125 1.18 -18.00 -2.04
N MET A 126 0.86 -16.71 -2.03
CA MET A 126 1.86 -15.65 -2.25
C MET A 126 2.87 -15.56 -1.11
N VAL A 127 2.44 -15.74 0.14
CA VAL A 127 3.31 -15.74 1.31
C VAL A 127 4.18 -16.99 1.36
N ASN A 128 3.60 -18.16 1.06
CA ASN A 128 4.35 -19.42 0.99
C ASN A 128 5.47 -19.36 -0.06
N LEU A 129 5.24 -18.68 -1.19
CA LEU A 129 6.29 -18.44 -2.21
C LEU A 129 7.48 -17.62 -1.67
N ILE A 130 7.26 -16.75 -0.68
CA ILE A 130 8.28 -15.90 -0.06
C ILE A 130 9.02 -16.65 1.06
N ILE A 131 8.32 -17.50 1.82
CA ILE A 131 8.87 -18.19 2.98
C ILE A 131 9.60 -19.49 2.58
N ASN A 132 9.04 -20.29 1.66
CA ASN A 132 9.58 -21.58 1.23
C ASN A 132 10.63 -21.43 0.11
N ILE A 133 11.74 -20.72 0.42
CA ILE A 133 12.89 -20.52 -0.49
C ILE A 133 13.78 -21.79 -0.59
N ASP A 134 13.49 -22.83 0.20
CA ASP A 134 14.30 -24.06 0.21
C ASP A 134 13.61 -25.29 -0.41
N SER A 135 12.29 -25.26 -0.62
CA SER A 135 11.57 -26.31 -1.34
C SER A 135 11.66 -26.02 -2.84
N ASP A 136 12.35 -26.86 -3.61
CA ASP A 136 12.49 -26.69 -5.07
C ASP A 136 11.09 -26.57 -5.73
N PRO A 137 10.68 -25.38 -6.21
CA PRO A 137 9.32 -25.17 -6.75
C PRO A 137 9.14 -25.77 -8.16
N LEU A 138 10.15 -26.49 -8.64
CA LEU A 138 10.24 -27.15 -9.93
C LEU A 138 10.93 -28.50 -9.70
N LEU A 139 10.40 -29.57 -10.27
CA LEU A 139 10.99 -30.92 -10.29
C LEU A 139 12.37 -31.00 -10.99
N VAL A 140 13.00 -29.87 -11.32
CA VAL A 140 14.27 -29.78 -12.06
C VAL A 140 15.31 -29.12 -11.17
N LYS A 141 16.38 -29.86 -10.84
CA LYS A 141 17.54 -29.34 -10.09
C LYS A 141 18.35 -28.41 -10.99
N LEU A 142 18.34 -27.10 -10.70
CA LEU A 142 19.14 -26.08 -11.40
C LEU A 142 20.32 -25.57 -10.53
N PRO A 143 21.35 -24.96 -11.14
CA PRO A 143 22.47 -24.34 -10.41
C PRO A 143 22.02 -23.18 -9.48
N PRO A 144 22.77 -22.87 -8.40
CA PRO A 144 22.42 -21.82 -7.44
C PRO A 144 22.24 -20.42 -8.05
N SER A 145 22.96 -20.09 -9.13
CA SER A 145 22.87 -18.81 -9.84
C SER A 145 21.55 -18.61 -10.59
N LEU A 146 20.82 -19.69 -10.89
CA LEU A 146 19.54 -19.65 -11.61
C LEU A 146 18.32 -19.66 -10.68
N LYS A 147 18.51 -19.74 -9.35
CA LYS A 147 17.41 -19.75 -8.36
C LYS A 147 16.47 -18.54 -8.50
N VAL A 148 16.99 -17.34 -8.78
CA VAL A 148 16.17 -16.13 -8.97
C VAL A 148 15.19 -16.26 -10.13
N PHE A 149 15.63 -16.85 -11.26
CA PHE A 149 14.76 -17.10 -12.40
C PHE A 149 13.70 -18.17 -12.08
N MET A 150 14.03 -19.17 -11.26
CA MET A 150 13.04 -20.15 -10.79
C MET A 150 11.91 -19.49 -9.98
N TYR A 151 12.22 -18.55 -9.09
CA TYR A 151 11.20 -17.80 -8.34
C TYR A 151 10.33 -16.93 -9.24
N MET A 152 10.90 -16.31 -10.27
CA MET A 152 10.12 -15.56 -11.24
C MET A 152 9.16 -16.47 -12.00
N VAL A 153 9.60 -17.67 -12.41
CA VAL A 153 8.74 -18.66 -13.06
C VAL A 153 7.67 -19.18 -12.10
N ALA A 154 8.01 -19.45 -10.83
CA ALA A 154 7.05 -19.87 -9.82
C ALA A 154 5.97 -18.78 -9.57
N ALA A 155 6.36 -17.51 -9.49
CA ALA A 155 5.43 -16.39 -9.39
C ALA A 155 4.49 -16.31 -10.62
N VAL A 156 5.03 -16.55 -11.83
CA VAL A 156 4.21 -16.61 -13.05
C VAL A 156 3.24 -17.80 -13.02
N LYS A 157 3.68 -18.98 -12.56
CA LYS A 157 2.82 -20.17 -12.41
C LYS A 157 1.64 -19.90 -11.46
N VAL A 158 1.93 -19.37 -10.26
CA VAL A 158 0.88 -18.98 -9.29
C VAL A 158 -0.04 -17.92 -9.91
N GLY A 159 0.52 -16.93 -10.59
CA GLY A 159 -0.26 -15.91 -11.29
C GLY A 159 -1.22 -16.49 -12.33
N VAL A 160 -0.80 -17.48 -13.12
CA VAL A 160 -1.64 -18.17 -14.12
C VAL A 160 -2.71 -19.02 -13.44
N ALA A 161 -2.35 -19.76 -12.39
CA ALA A 161 -3.30 -20.58 -11.64
C ALA A 161 -4.41 -19.72 -11.01
N CYS A 162 -4.08 -18.56 -10.47
CA CYS A 162 -5.06 -17.68 -9.82
C CYS A 162 -5.84 -16.80 -10.80
N MET A 163 -5.37 -16.62 -12.04
CA MET A 163 -5.98 -15.74 -13.05
C MET A 163 -7.49 -15.98 -13.30
N PRO A 164 -8.01 -17.23 -13.37
CA PRO A 164 -9.44 -17.49 -13.57
C PRO A 164 -10.34 -16.85 -12.50
N LEU A 165 -9.91 -16.82 -11.23
CA LEU A 165 -10.68 -16.21 -10.14
C LEU A 165 -10.96 -14.72 -10.40
N PHE A 166 -10.01 -14.03 -11.02
CA PHE A 166 -10.13 -12.62 -11.36
C PHE A 166 -10.83 -12.40 -12.70
N ALA A 167 -10.43 -13.17 -13.72
CA ALA A 167 -10.97 -13.09 -15.07
C ALA A 167 -12.49 -13.30 -15.09
N CYS A 168 -13.00 -14.27 -14.33
CA CYS A 168 -14.43 -14.55 -14.21
C CYS A 168 -15.26 -13.36 -13.69
N PHE A 169 -14.68 -12.43 -12.93
CA PHE A 169 -15.36 -11.19 -12.51
C PHE A 169 -15.31 -10.08 -13.55
N SER A 170 -14.29 -10.08 -14.41
CA SER A 170 -14.06 -9.03 -15.42
C SER A 170 -14.91 -9.20 -16.67
N THR A 171 -15.34 -10.43 -16.95
CA THR A 171 -15.95 -10.76 -18.25
C THR A 171 -17.30 -10.07 -18.40
N PRO A 172 -17.64 -9.56 -19.60
CA PRO A 172 -18.94 -8.93 -19.84
C PRO A 172 -20.11 -9.92 -19.79
N HIS A 173 -19.81 -11.23 -19.88
CA HIS A 173 -20.80 -12.30 -19.82
C HIS A 173 -20.93 -12.84 -18.39
N ASN A 174 -21.65 -12.10 -17.55
CA ASN A 174 -21.81 -12.38 -16.11
C ASN A 174 -22.21 -13.83 -15.79
N LEU A 175 -23.13 -14.43 -16.55
CA LEU A 175 -23.54 -15.83 -16.33
C LEU A 175 -22.40 -16.83 -16.55
N LEU A 176 -21.68 -16.71 -17.67
CA LEU A 176 -20.59 -17.62 -18.01
C LEU A 176 -19.43 -17.48 -17.01
N GLY A 177 -19.02 -16.24 -16.73
CA GLY A 177 -18.00 -15.95 -15.71
C GLY A 177 -18.43 -16.43 -14.33
N GLY A 178 -19.70 -16.26 -13.97
CA GLY A 178 -20.27 -16.76 -12.72
C GLY A 178 -20.18 -18.27 -12.56
N VAL A 179 -20.59 -19.05 -13.57
CA VAL A 179 -20.55 -20.51 -13.52
C VAL A 179 -19.12 -21.04 -13.48
N LEU A 180 -18.24 -20.54 -14.36
CA LEU A 180 -16.83 -20.96 -14.40
C LEU A 180 -16.10 -20.57 -13.11
N GLY A 181 -16.34 -19.37 -12.60
CA GLY A 181 -15.80 -18.88 -11.33
C GLY A 181 -16.30 -19.68 -10.13
N LEU A 182 -17.59 -20.05 -10.09
CA LEU A 182 -18.16 -20.88 -9.04
C LEU A 182 -17.53 -22.27 -9.01
N LEU A 183 -17.43 -22.94 -10.16
CA LEU A 183 -16.81 -24.28 -10.26
C LEU A 183 -15.35 -24.23 -9.82
N TYR A 184 -14.60 -23.22 -10.27
CA TYR A 184 -13.19 -23.09 -9.93
C TYR A 184 -12.98 -22.74 -8.45
N SER A 185 -13.74 -21.78 -7.91
CA SER A 185 -13.64 -21.42 -6.48
C SER A 185 -14.09 -22.55 -5.55
N LEU A 186 -15.11 -23.33 -5.93
CA LEU A 186 -15.51 -24.54 -5.20
C LEU A 186 -14.41 -25.60 -5.22
N TYR A 187 -13.77 -25.83 -6.38
CA TYR A 187 -12.65 -26.77 -6.50
C TYR A 187 -11.51 -26.41 -5.54
N TRP A 188 -11.07 -25.15 -5.52
CA TRP A 188 -10.04 -24.69 -4.58
C TRP A 188 -10.51 -24.82 -3.13
N PHE A 189 -11.70 -24.30 -2.81
CA PHE A 189 -12.23 -24.37 -1.44
C PHE A 189 -12.35 -25.80 -0.90
N SER A 190 -12.85 -26.75 -1.72
CA SER A 190 -12.98 -28.15 -1.33
C SER A 190 -11.62 -28.82 -1.07
N LEU A 191 -10.59 -28.49 -1.85
CA LEU A 191 -9.26 -29.06 -1.69
C LEU A 191 -8.55 -28.50 -0.45
N GLU A 192 -8.68 -27.21 -0.19
CA GLU A 192 -8.11 -26.57 1.01
C GLU A 192 -8.77 -27.09 2.30
N VAL A 193 -10.08 -27.30 2.29
CA VAL A 193 -10.78 -27.94 3.42
C VAL A 193 -10.37 -29.40 3.58
N TYR A 194 -10.14 -30.11 2.46
CA TYR A 194 -9.67 -31.49 2.48
C TYR A 194 -8.27 -31.59 3.10
N GLU A 195 -7.35 -30.71 2.71
CA GLU A 195 -6.00 -30.62 3.24
C GLU A 195 -6.01 -30.34 4.74
N LEU A 196 -6.80 -29.35 5.19
CA LEU A 196 -6.93 -29.01 6.61
C LEU A 196 -7.42 -30.20 7.46
N TYR A 197 -8.38 -30.97 6.96
CA TYR A 197 -8.94 -32.10 7.71
C TYR A 197 -8.04 -33.33 7.69
N TRP A 198 -7.44 -33.65 6.54
CA TRP A 198 -6.70 -34.90 6.34
C TRP A 198 -5.24 -34.80 6.78
N CYS A 199 -4.58 -33.68 6.51
CA CYS A 199 -3.17 -33.48 6.86
C CYS A 199 -2.97 -33.02 8.31
N GLY A 200 -3.99 -32.41 8.93
CA GLY A 200 -3.94 -31.96 10.33
C GLY A 200 -3.77 -33.08 11.36
N ASP A 201 -4.24 -34.30 11.08
CA ASP A 201 -4.23 -35.42 12.04
C ASP A 201 -2.89 -36.22 12.02
N SER A 202 -2.06 -36.02 10.99
CA SER A 202 -0.89 -36.89 10.72
C SER A 202 0.47 -36.39 11.27
N ASN A 203 0.52 -35.19 11.86
CA ASN A 203 1.77 -34.49 12.17
C ASN A 203 2.19 -34.49 13.66
N VAL A 204 1.84 -35.52 14.43
CA VAL A 204 2.37 -35.68 15.80
C VAL A 204 3.74 -36.39 15.76
N SER A 205 4.82 -35.63 15.55
CA SER A 205 6.17 -36.13 15.91
C SER A 205 7.21 -35.04 16.18
N LYS A 206 7.42 -34.82 17.49
CA LYS A 206 8.65 -34.41 18.20
C LYS A 206 9.12 -32.94 18.13
N GLY A 207 8.40 -32.08 18.86
CA GLY A 207 8.93 -31.02 19.72
C GLY A 207 9.71 -29.86 19.06
N GLY A 208 9.69 -29.73 17.74
CA GLY A 208 10.39 -28.66 17.00
C GLY A 208 9.56 -27.40 16.78
N LEU A 209 10.20 -26.29 16.33
CA LEU A 209 9.51 -25.05 15.92
C LEU A 209 8.45 -25.30 14.82
N ARG A 210 8.72 -26.28 13.93
CA ARG A 210 7.79 -26.70 12.87
C ARG A 210 6.49 -27.26 13.46
N ASP A 211 6.56 -28.10 14.49
CA ASP A 211 5.36 -28.67 15.13
C ASP A 211 4.49 -27.60 15.81
N TYR A 212 5.09 -26.52 16.33
CA TYR A 212 4.36 -25.40 16.91
C TYR A 212 3.67 -24.52 15.87
N LEU A 213 4.31 -24.31 14.72
CA LEU A 213 3.68 -23.67 13.57
C LEU A 213 2.53 -24.52 13.02
N LEU A 214 2.64 -25.85 13.09
CA LEU A 214 1.62 -26.80 12.64
C LEU A 214 0.40 -26.87 13.59
N VAL A 215 0.58 -26.72 14.91
CA VAL A 215 -0.55 -26.69 15.88
C VAL A 215 -1.46 -25.47 15.67
N ASP A 216 -0.90 -24.33 15.25
CA ASP A 216 -1.62 -23.10 14.96
C ASP A 216 -1.86 -22.87 13.46
N GLU A 217 -1.59 -23.89 12.61
CA GLU A 217 -1.69 -23.83 11.15
C GLU A 217 -3.12 -23.50 10.69
N TRP A 218 -4.11 -24.09 11.35
CA TRP A 218 -5.52 -23.76 11.11
C TRP A 218 -5.81 -22.27 11.28
N LEU A 219 -5.11 -21.56 12.19
CA LEU A 219 -5.31 -20.13 12.43
C LEU A 219 -4.66 -19.27 11.32
N LEU A 220 -3.64 -19.79 10.63
CA LEU A 220 -3.07 -19.19 9.42
C LEU A 220 -4.02 -19.35 8.23
N ASP A 221 -4.71 -20.48 8.12
CA ASP A 221 -5.57 -20.79 6.96
C ASP A 221 -7.01 -20.26 7.08
N VAL A 222 -7.48 -19.90 8.28
CA VAL A 222 -8.83 -19.35 8.49
C VAL A 222 -9.15 -18.14 7.61
N PRO A 223 -8.34 -17.06 7.56
CA PRO A 223 -8.67 -15.89 6.75
C PRO A 223 -8.71 -16.21 5.25
N HIS A 224 -7.87 -17.14 4.82
CA HIS A 224 -7.79 -17.65 3.47
C HIS A 224 -9.07 -18.43 3.07
N LEU A 225 -9.49 -19.38 3.91
CA LEU A 225 -10.72 -20.15 3.74
C LEU A 225 -11.97 -19.27 3.77
N LEU A 226 -12.01 -18.27 4.65
CA LEU A 226 -13.10 -17.29 4.69
C LEU A 226 -13.22 -16.49 3.39
N CYS A 227 -12.09 -16.12 2.78
CA CYS A 227 -12.08 -15.43 1.49
C CYS A 227 -12.60 -16.34 0.37
N PHE A 228 -12.20 -17.61 0.33
CA PHE A 228 -12.74 -18.58 -0.63
C PHE A 228 -14.23 -18.84 -0.45
N GLY A 229 -14.71 -19.00 0.79
CA GLY A 229 -16.13 -19.13 1.09
C GLY A 229 -16.93 -17.91 0.60
N PHE A 230 -16.42 -16.69 0.83
CA PHE A 230 -17.03 -15.47 0.30
C PHE A 230 -17.10 -15.47 -1.23
N LEU A 231 -16.03 -15.91 -1.92
CA LEU A 231 -16.01 -15.97 -3.39
C LEU A 231 -17.08 -16.93 -3.93
N VAL A 232 -17.20 -18.13 -3.36
CA VAL A 232 -18.23 -19.11 -3.73
C VAL A 232 -19.62 -18.49 -3.61
N CYS A 233 -19.92 -17.86 -2.46
CA CYS A 233 -21.19 -17.17 -2.27
C CYS A 233 -21.41 -16.03 -3.28
N ARG A 234 -20.36 -15.24 -3.58
CA ARG A 234 -20.46 -14.10 -4.51
C ARG A 234 -20.69 -14.57 -5.94
N PHE A 235 -20.00 -15.60 -6.42
CA PHE A 235 -20.25 -16.17 -7.74
C PHE A 235 -21.64 -16.77 -7.85
N GLY A 236 -22.13 -17.46 -6.80
CA GLY A 236 -23.51 -17.91 -6.71
C GLY A 236 -24.51 -16.75 -6.83
N PHE A 237 -24.28 -15.65 -6.10
CA PHE A 237 -25.12 -14.46 -6.19
C PHE A 237 -25.10 -13.81 -7.59
N LEU A 238 -23.94 -13.74 -8.25
CA LEU A 238 -23.82 -13.18 -9.61
C LEU A 238 -24.65 -13.99 -10.63
N ILE A 239 -24.68 -15.31 -10.49
CA ILE A 239 -25.51 -16.18 -11.33
C ILE A 239 -27.00 -15.87 -11.11
N VAL A 240 -27.43 -15.81 -9.85
CA VAL A 240 -28.83 -15.50 -9.49
C VAL A 240 -29.22 -14.10 -9.97
N GLU A 241 -28.36 -13.11 -9.79
CA GLU A 241 -28.58 -11.73 -10.23
C GLU A 241 -28.73 -11.64 -11.75
N ASP A 242 -27.85 -12.27 -12.53
CA ASP A 242 -27.95 -12.25 -14.01
C ASP A 242 -29.20 -12.98 -14.52
N ILE A 243 -29.59 -14.10 -13.88
CA ILE A 243 -30.84 -14.81 -14.19
C ILE A 243 -32.05 -13.92 -13.90
N LEU A 244 -32.08 -13.28 -12.73
CA LEU A 244 -33.16 -12.36 -12.34
C LEU A 244 -33.24 -11.14 -13.26
N ILE A 245 -32.10 -10.59 -13.68
CA ILE A 245 -32.05 -9.47 -14.63
C ILE A 245 -32.59 -9.92 -15.98
N ARG A 246 -32.15 -11.07 -16.53
CA ARG A 246 -32.68 -11.62 -17.78
C ARG A 246 -34.19 -11.86 -17.73
N LEU A 247 -34.69 -12.34 -16.59
CA LEU A 247 -36.13 -12.51 -16.35
C LEU A 247 -36.87 -11.15 -16.27
N LYS A 248 -36.26 -10.12 -15.66
CA LYS A 248 -36.83 -8.76 -15.56
C LYS A 248 -36.67 -7.90 -16.83
N LYS A 249 -35.75 -8.26 -17.74
CA LYS A 249 -35.39 -7.51 -18.96
C LYS A 249 -36.52 -7.42 -19.99
N HIS A 250 -37.68 -8.02 -19.73
CA HIS A 250 -38.91 -7.73 -20.45
C HIS A 250 -39.59 -6.39 -20.04
N SER A 251 -39.11 -5.67 -19.01
CA SER A 251 -39.82 -4.48 -18.50
C SER A 251 -39.06 -3.16 -18.33
N LYS A 252 -37.73 -3.11 -18.14
CA LYS A 252 -37.02 -1.81 -17.98
C LYS A 252 -35.60 -1.83 -18.54
N GLN A 253 -35.33 -0.94 -19.47
CA GLN A 253 -34.02 -0.63 -20.01
C GLN A 253 -33.20 0.13 -18.95
N GLU A 254 -32.00 -0.37 -18.66
CA GLU A 254 -31.15 -0.04 -17.51
C GLU A 254 -30.80 1.45 -17.38
N GLU A 255 -31.12 2.06 -16.22
CA GLU A 255 -30.53 3.34 -15.78
C GLU A 255 -29.10 3.14 -15.25
N VAL A 256 -28.12 2.95 -16.13
CA VAL A 256 -26.70 3.01 -15.75
C VAL A 256 -26.24 4.47 -15.69
N LYS A 257 -26.79 5.24 -14.74
CA LYS A 257 -26.31 6.60 -14.43
C LYS A 257 -25.11 6.50 -13.48
N LYS A 258 -23.90 6.37 -14.07
CA LYS A 258 -22.60 6.28 -13.38
C LYS A 258 -22.42 7.42 -12.36
N GLU A 259 -21.93 7.13 -11.16
CA GLU A 259 -21.75 8.12 -10.07
C GLU A 259 -20.80 9.28 -10.44
N GLN A 260 -19.93 9.07 -11.44
CA GLN A 260 -19.10 10.12 -12.03
C GLN A 260 -19.96 11.30 -12.54
N TYR A 261 -21.13 11.03 -13.12
CA TYR A 261 -22.07 12.09 -13.53
C TYR A 261 -22.63 12.86 -12.34
N LYS A 262 -22.96 12.17 -11.23
CA LYS A 262 -23.44 12.81 -10.00
C LYS A 262 -22.38 13.71 -9.39
N TYR A 263 -21.10 13.30 -9.46
CA TYR A 263 -19.97 14.12 -9.04
C TYR A 263 -19.87 15.42 -9.88
N VAL A 264 -19.90 15.32 -11.22
CA VAL A 264 -19.86 16.50 -12.10
C VAL A 264 -21.09 17.39 -11.92
N GLN A 265 -22.27 16.80 -11.75
CA GLN A 265 -23.50 17.53 -11.47
C GLN A 265 -23.39 18.33 -10.16
N ARG A 266 -22.82 17.74 -9.10
CA ARG A 266 -22.52 18.45 -7.85
C ARG A 266 -21.54 19.60 -8.06
N LEU A 267 -20.51 19.42 -8.90
CA LEU A 267 -19.52 20.47 -9.17
C LEU A 267 -20.12 21.69 -9.88
N LEU A 268 -21.12 21.47 -10.75
CA LEU A 268 -21.83 22.53 -11.48
C LEU A 268 -22.99 23.14 -10.70
N GLN A 269 -23.47 22.47 -9.65
CA GLN A 269 -24.49 23.03 -8.75
C GLN A 269 -23.90 24.17 -7.94
N ARG A 270 -24.72 25.19 -7.63
CA ARG A 270 -24.31 26.23 -6.68
C ARG A 270 -24.01 25.55 -5.33
N PRO A 271 -22.89 25.88 -4.67
CA PRO A 271 -22.65 25.42 -3.31
C PRO A 271 -23.83 25.87 -2.45
N ALA A 272 -24.41 24.96 -1.67
CA ALA A 272 -25.45 25.32 -0.73
C ALA A 272 -24.86 26.28 0.32
N ASP A 273 -25.53 27.41 0.58
CA ASP A 273 -25.04 28.46 1.49
C ASP A 273 -24.89 27.98 2.96
N ARG A 274 -25.41 26.80 3.31
CA ARG A 274 -25.20 26.16 4.61
C ARG A 274 -23.98 25.23 4.59
N SER A 275 -22.86 25.72 5.13
CA SER A 275 -21.78 24.84 5.62
C SER A 275 -22.35 23.96 6.72
N VAL A 276 -22.59 22.68 6.44
CA VAL A 276 -22.92 21.70 7.49
C VAL A 276 -21.78 21.71 8.51
N GLU A 277 -22.07 22.01 9.77
CA GLU A 277 -21.08 21.93 10.84
C GLU A 277 -20.62 20.47 10.97
N LYS A 278 -19.47 20.19 10.35
CA LYS A 278 -18.86 18.86 10.42
C LYS A 278 -18.32 18.63 11.83
N SER A 279 -18.55 17.43 12.36
CA SER A 279 -17.93 16.96 13.61
C SER A 279 -16.40 16.98 13.51
N TRP A 280 -15.70 17.09 14.65
CA TRP A 280 -14.23 17.02 14.71
C TRP A 280 -13.69 15.78 14.01
N PHE A 281 -14.34 14.62 14.16
CA PHE A 281 -13.94 13.37 13.51
C PHE A 281 -14.10 13.43 11.98
N GLN A 282 -15.20 14.03 11.50
CA GLN A 282 -15.43 14.21 10.07
C GLN A 282 -14.47 15.23 9.45
N LYS A 283 -14.04 16.24 10.22
CA LYS A 283 -13.05 17.25 9.78
C LYS A 283 -11.64 16.67 9.73
N ASN A 284 -11.25 15.88 10.73
CA ASN A 284 -9.85 15.50 10.93
C ASN A 284 -9.51 14.06 10.53
N VAL A 285 -10.45 13.12 10.60
CA VAL A 285 -10.17 11.69 10.39
C VAL A 285 -10.67 11.22 9.03
N TYR A 286 -11.96 11.38 8.75
CA TYR A 286 -12.52 10.93 7.48
C TYR A 286 -13.83 11.64 7.11
N GLU A 287 -13.80 12.39 6.01
CA GLU A 287 -14.99 12.95 5.38
C GLU A 287 -15.59 11.96 4.39
N TRP A 288 -16.77 11.43 4.70
CA TRP A 288 -17.55 10.58 3.81
C TRP A 288 -18.00 11.36 2.57
N ASP A 289 -17.59 10.91 1.39
CA ASP A 289 -18.10 11.42 0.12
C ASP A 289 -18.84 10.30 -0.63
N PRO A 290 -20.18 10.38 -0.74
CA PRO A 290 -20.98 9.34 -1.40
C PRO A 290 -20.73 9.25 -2.91
N TYR A 291 -20.09 10.25 -3.54
CA TYR A 291 -19.81 10.25 -4.98
C TYR A 291 -18.36 9.89 -5.31
N PHE A 292 -17.55 9.55 -4.30
CA PHE A 292 -16.19 9.10 -4.49
C PHE A 292 -16.08 7.59 -4.29
N LYS A 293 -15.52 6.91 -5.28
CA LYS A 293 -15.18 5.50 -5.21
C LYS A 293 -13.67 5.30 -5.30
N PHE A 294 -13.14 4.51 -4.36
CA PHE A 294 -11.77 4.01 -4.47
C PHE A 294 -11.66 3.01 -5.64
N PRO A 295 -10.55 3.02 -6.41
CA PRO A 295 -10.26 1.98 -7.39
C PRO A 295 -10.13 0.60 -6.73
N SER A 296 -10.43 -0.46 -7.50
CA SER A 296 -10.26 -1.86 -7.09
C SER A 296 -8.85 -2.12 -6.54
N ARG A 297 -7.80 -1.65 -7.24
CA ARG A 297 -6.39 -1.78 -6.83
C ARG A 297 -6.13 -1.36 -5.38
N ILE A 298 -6.62 -0.19 -4.97
CA ILE A 298 -6.35 0.39 -3.64
C ILE A 298 -7.04 -0.45 -2.57
N ILE A 299 -8.30 -0.83 -2.79
CA ILE A 299 -9.05 -1.68 -1.84
C ILE A 299 -8.39 -3.05 -1.72
N SER A 300 -8.03 -3.68 -2.84
CA SER A 300 -7.32 -4.97 -2.83
C SER A 300 -5.99 -4.88 -2.09
N THR A 301 -5.22 -3.81 -2.30
CA THR A 301 -3.94 -3.60 -1.61
C THR A 301 -4.14 -3.46 -0.10
N VAL A 302 -5.15 -2.71 0.33
CA VAL A 302 -5.46 -2.50 1.76
C VAL A 302 -5.91 -3.78 2.44
N VAL A 303 -6.80 -4.56 1.80
CA VAL A 303 -7.22 -5.86 2.32
C VAL A 303 -6.03 -6.81 2.43
N LEU A 304 -5.17 -6.84 1.42
CA LEU A 304 -3.96 -7.66 1.44
C LEU A 304 -2.96 -7.19 2.51
N CYS A 305 -2.85 -5.88 2.77
CA CYS A 305 -2.05 -5.36 3.88
C CYS A 305 -2.58 -5.83 5.25
N PHE A 306 -3.90 -5.85 5.46
CA PHE A 306 -4.49 -6.40 6.69
C PHE A 306 -4.23 -7.90 6.83
N PHE A 307 -4.38 -8.65 5.74
CA PHE A 307 -4.09 -10.08 5.71
C PHE A 307 -2.62 -10.36 6.03
N CYS A 308 -1.68 -9.70 5.35
CA CYS A 308 -0.25 -9.86 5.61
C CYS A 308 0.15 -9.41 7.03
N LEU A 309 -0.46 -8.33 7.56
CA LEU A 309 -0.22 -7.90 8.93
C LEU A 309 -0.67 -8.98 9.93
N TYR A 310 -1.86 -9.55 9.73
CA TYR A 310 -2.36 -10.65 10.56
C TYR A 310 -1.40 -11.84 10.55
N LEU A 311 -0.97 -12.29 9.37
CA LEU A 311 -0.04 -13.41 9.25
C LEU A 311 1.30 -13.14 9.95
N VAL A 312 1.90 -11.97 9.72
CA VAL A 312 3.20 -11.64 10.31
C VAL A 312 3.13 -11.54 11.83
N VAL A 313 2.08 -10.90 12.37
CA VAL A 313 1.87 -10.80 13.82
C VAL A 313 1.69 -12.20 14.41
N LEU A 314 0.89 -13.06 13.77
CA LEU A 314 0.63 -14.40 14.25
C LEU A 314 1.89 -15.27 14.24
N ILE A 315 2.63 -15.30 13.12
CA ILE A 315 3.90 -16.02 13.00
C ILE A 315 4.89 -15.54 14.06
N GLU A 316 4.98 -14.23 14.28
CA GLU A 316 5.84 -13.66 15.32
C GLU A 316 5.41 -14.12 16.73
N GLN A 317 4.11 -14.16 17.04
CA GLN A 317 3.63 -14.63 18.34
C GLN A 317 3.91 -16.12 18.55
N VAL A 318 3.73 -16.96 17.52
CA VAL A 318 4.04 -18.40 17.58
C VAL A 318 5.54 -18.62 17.84
N ILE A 319 6.40 -17.91 17.09
CA ILE A 319 7.86 -17.98 17.28
C ILE A 319 8.25 -17.50 18.68
N ALA A 320 7.68 -16.38 19.15
CA ALA A 320 7.95 -15.84 20.48
C ALA A 320 7.51 -16.82 21.57
N TRP A 321 6.35 -17.46 21.42
CA TRP A 321 5.85 -18.45 22.36
C TRP A 321 6.76 -19.68 22.41
N PHE A 322 7.18 -20.20 21.27
CA PHE A 322 8.15 -21.30 21.18
C PHE A 322 9.48 -20.93 21.85
N ALA A 323 10.04 -19.76 21.53
CA ALA A 323 11.30 -19.29 22.09
C ALA A 323 11.23 -19.16 23.62
N ILE A 324 10.13 -18.62 24.16
CA ILE A 324 9.88 -18.52 25.59
C ILE A 324 9.79 -19.91 26.24
N ARG A 325 9.10 -20.85 25.60
CA ARG A 325 8.97 -22.22 26.12
C ARG A 325 10.30 -22.96 26.14
N MET A 326 11.09 -22.85 25.07
CA MET A 326 12.44 -23.42 24.99
C MET A 326 13.33 -22.83 26.09
N LEU A 327 13.30 -21.51 26.26
CA LEU A 327 14.09 -20.84 27.30
C LEU A 327 13.63 -21.19 28.72
N ASN A 328 12.34 -21.43 28.93
CA ASN A 328 11.83 -21.95 30.21
C ASN A 328 12.25 -23.40 30.48
N TYR A 329 12.36 -24.24 29.44
CA TYR A 329 12.81 -25.62 29.57
C TYR A 329 14.31 -25.68 29.92
N LEU A 330 15.15 -24.98 29.15
CA LEU A 330 16.58 -24.82 29.45
C LEU A 330 16.81 -24.12 30.79
N GLY A 331 15.94 -23.17 31.13
CA GLY A 331 15.99 -22.43 32.38
C GLY A 331 15.65 -23.25 33.62
N LYS A 332 14.82 -24.30 33.53
CA LYS A 332 14.50 -25.12 34.71
C LYS A 332 15.71 -25.85 35.29
N GLU A 333 16.72 -26.16 34.48
CA GLU A 333 17.97 -26.80 34.93
C GLU A 333 19.03 -25.80 35.40
N PHE A 334 19.00 -24.53 34.95
CA PHE A 334 20.05 -23.54 35.23
C PHE A 334 19.61 -22.32 36.08
N LEU A 335 18.35 -21.86 35.98
CA LEU A 335 17.87 -20.62 36.62
C LEU A 335 17.50 -20.75 38.10
N THR A 336 17.29 -21.96 38.63
CA THR A 336 16.97 -22.17 40.05
C THR A 336 18.10 -21.72 41.00
N ALA A 337 19.32 -21.57 40.48
CA ALA A 337 20.47 -21.04 41.24
C ALA A 337 20.56 -19.50 41.29
N PHE A 338 19.86 -18.75 40.43
CA PHE A 338 19.96 -17.28 40.35
C PHE A 338 18.59 -16.60 40.28
N LEU A 339 17.98 -16.34 41.45
CA LEU A 339 16.68 -15.67 41.61
C LEU A 339 16.55 -14.33 40.85
N ASN A 340 17.65 -13.63 40.59
CA ASN A 340 17.63 -12.35 39.86
C ASN A 340 17.34 -12.49 38.36
N LEU A 341 17.72 -13.61 37.71
CA LEU A 341 17.58 -13.74 36.25
C LEU A 341 16.12 -13.93 35.82
N HIS A 342 15.30 -14.55 36.67
CA HIS A 342 13.88 -14.80 36.39
C HIS A 342 13.07 -13.49 36.25
N VAL A 343 13.39 -12.48 37.06
CA VAL A 343 12.73 -11.16 37.00
C VAL A 343 13.03 -10.44 35.68
N HIS A 344 14.29 -10.47 35.23
CA HIS A 344 14.69 -9.89 33.94
C HIS A 344 14.07 -10.62 32.75
N PHE A 345 13.93 -11.94 32.83
CA PHE A 345 13.23 -12.71 31.80
C PHE A 345 11.75 -12.32 31.69
N ASN A 346 11.06 -12.14 32.82
CA ASN A 346 9.69 -11.67 32.83
C ASN A 346 9.55 -10.26 32.22
N TYR A 347 10.48 -9.35 32.54
CA TYR A 347 10.51 -8.02 31.91
C TYR A 347 10.64 -8.10 30.38
N PHE A 348 11.54 -8.94 29.87
CA PHE A 348 11.70 -9.14 28.43
C PHE A 348 10.41 -9.70 27.80
N LYS A 349 9.84 -10.74 28.40
CA LYS A 349 8.59 -11.38 27.95
C LYS A 349 7.44 -10.40 27.87
N TYR A 350 7.11 -9.70 28.95
CA TYR A 350 5.96 -8.79 28.99
C TYR A 350 6.16 -7.59 28.06
N THR A 351 7.38 -7.07 27.97
CA THR A 351 7.69 -5.96 27.06
C THR A 351 7.46 -6.36 25.61
N TRP A 352 7.84 -7.57 25.21
CA TRP A 352 7.66 -8.09 23.84
C TRP A 352 6.18 -8.12 23.42
N TYR A 353 5.31 -8.67 24.28
CA TYR A 353 3.88 -8.75 24.00
C TYR A 353 3.20 -7.37 23.99
N VAL A 354 3.54 -6.49 24.94
CA VAL A 354 2.99 -5.12 24.99
C VAL A 354 3.45 -4.32 23.77
N SER A 355 4.73 -4.39 23.40
CA SER A 355 5.24 -3.68 22.22
C SER A 355 4.62 -4.21 20.92
N SER A 356 4.40 -5.53 20.81
CA SER A 356 3.74 -6.15 19.65
C SER A 356 2.28 -5.66 19.52
N ALA A 357 1.53 -5.60 20.62
CA ALA A 357 0.17 -5.07 20.62
C ALA A 357 0.13 -3.58 20.19
N CYS A 358 1.02 -2.75 20.72
CA CYS A 358 1.11 -1.34 20.34
C CYS A 358 1.54 -1.15 18.87
N ALA A 359 2.49 -1.94 18.39
CA ALA A 359 2.95 -1.90 17.00
C ALA A 359 1.86 -2.35 16.03
N SER A 360 1.12 -3.41 16.37
CA SER A 360 -0.04 -3.90 15.60
C SER A 360 -1.12 -2.83 15.48
N PHE A 361 -1.45 -2.17 16.59
CA PHE A 361 -2.41 -1.06 16.58
C PHE A 361 -1.92 0.10 15.69
N SER A 362 -0.65 0.48 15.79
CA SER A 362 -0.06 1.51 14.94
C SER A 362 -0.14 1.14 13.45
N ALA A 363 0.16 -0.11 13.11
CA ALA A 363 0.08 -0.62 11.74
C ALA A 363 -1.35 -0.57 11.19
N VAL A 364 -2.37 -0.95 11.97
CA VAL A 364 -3.80 -0.83 11.60
C VAL A 364 -4.17 0.62 11.31
N VAL A 365 -3.74 1.56 12.16
CA VAL A 365 -3.97 3.00 11.94
C VAL A 365 -3.26 3.49 10.67
N HIS A 366 -2.05 2.99 10.38
CA HIS A 366 -1.34 3.31 9.14
C HIS A 366 -2.08 2.82 7.90
N ILE A 367 -2.54 1.56 7.88
CA ILE A 367 -3.30 0.99 6.77
C ILE A 367 -4.59 1.80 6.52
N GLY A 368 -5.32 2.18 7.58
CA GLY A 368 -6.49 3.03 7.46
C GLY A 368 -6.17 4.44 6.91
N SER A 369 -5.01 4.99 7.29
CA SER A 369 -4.54 6.29 6.81
C SER A 369 -4.29 6.31 5.30
N VAL A 370 -3.86 5.20 4.69
CA VAL A 370 -3.62 5.08 3.23
C VAL A 370 -4.86 5.52 2.45
N LEU A 371 -6.05 5.06 2.87
CA LEU A 371 -7.33 5.40 2.23
C LEU A 371 -7.64 6.91 2.34
N VAL A 372 -7.35 7.51 3.49
CA VAL A 372 -7.54 8.94 3.72
C VAL A 372 -6.63 9.77 2.82
N TYR A 373 -5.33 9.43 2.77
CA TYR A 373 -4.35 10.12 1.93
C TYR A 373 -4.63 9.95 0.45
N TYR A 374 -4.98 8.74 0.00
CA TYR A 374 -5.34 8.50 -1.40
C TYR A 374 -6.47 9.43 -1.84
N ARG A 375 -7.57 9.48 -1.09
CA ARG A 375 -8.72 10.34 -1.39
C ARG A 375 -8.32 11.82 -1.40
N ARG A 376 -7.56 12.27 -0.40
CA ARG A 376 -7.14 13.67 -0.28
C ARG A 376 -6.26 14.09 -1.46
N HIS A 377 -5.27 13.27 -1.80
CA HIS A 377 -4.33 13.55 -2.88
C HIS A 377 -5.01 13.51 -4.26
N ILE A 378 -5.83 12.50 -4.55
CA ILE A 378 -6.49 12.41 -5.87
C ILE A 378 -7.49 13.54 -6.10
N LYS A 379 -8.25 13.95 -5.07
CA LYS A 379 -9.16 15.09 -5.15
C LYS A 379 -8.44 16.42 -5.35
N SER A 380 -7.33 16.62 -4.63
CA SER A 380 -6.45 17.79 -4.84
C SER A 380 -5.96 17.83 -6.29
N MET A 381 -5.57 16.69 -6.83
CA MET A 381 -5.14 16.58 -8.22
C MET A 381 -6.28 16.89 -9.20
N TRP A 382 -7.50 16.40 -8.96
CA TRP A 382 -8.67 16.76 -9.77
C TRP A 382 -8.98 18.26 -9.74
N ALA A 383 -8.79 18.92 -8.60
CA ALA A 383 -8.93 20.37 -8.46
C ALA A 383 -7.79 21.17 -9.13
N GLY A 384 -6.70 20.50 -9.53
CA GLY A 384 -5.50 21.15 -10.08
C GLY A 384 -4.55 21.72 -9.01
N GLU A 385 -4.84 21.48 -7.73
CA GLU A 385 -3.99 21.90 -6.61
C GLU A 385 -2.81 20.92 -6.46
N LYS A 386 -1.61 21.37 -6.85
CA LYS A 386 -0.37 20.57 -6.82
C LYS A 386 0.42 20.72 -5.52
N ILE A 387 -0.25 20.98 -4.39
CA ILE A 387 0.39 21.29 -3.09
C ILE A 387 1.30 20.16 -2.61
N TYR A 388 0.91 18.91 -2.89
CA TYR A 388 1.64 17.71 -2.47
C TYR A 388 2.74 17.27 -3.42
N LEU A 389 2.85 17.88 -4.60
CA LEU A 389 3.92 17.54 -5.54
C LEU A 389 5.19 18.32 -5.19
N PRO A 390 6.36 17.67 -5.24
CA PRO A 390 7.63 18.39 -5.18
C PRO A 390 7.65 19.51 -6.22
N ARG A 391 8.13 20.69 -5.84
CA ARG A 391 8.19 21.88 -6.73
C ARG A 391 8.90 21.58 -8.07
N ASN A 392 9.86 20.67 -8.05
CA ASN A 392 10.68 20.27 -9.20
C ASN A 392 10.32 18.88 -9.75
N TYR A 393 9.14 18.35 -9.44
CA TYR A 393 8.71 17.05 -9.96
C TYR A 393 8.29 17.18 -11.43
N LYS A 394 9.15 16.71 -12.33
CA LYS A 394 8.79 16.54 -13.74
C LYS A 394 8.24 15.13 -13.91
N PRO A 395 6.99 14.97 -14.35
CA PRO A 395 6.41 13.66 -14.53
C PRO A 395 7.09 12.95 -15.70
N CYS A 396 7.84 11.90 -15.41
CA CYS A 396 8.31 10.99 -16.45
C CYS A 396 7.21 9.93 -16.66
N PRO A 397 6.64 9.79 -17.88
CA PRO A 397 5.54 8.85 -18.12
C PRO A 397 5.89 7.40 -17.75
N THR A 398 7.13 6.98 -18.02
CA THR A 398 7.62 5.63 -17.70
C THR A 398 7.71 5.38 -16.20
N VAL A 399 8.21 6.36 -15.44
CA VAL A 399 8.28 6.28 -13.98
C VAL A 399 6.89 6.30 -13.36
N SER A 400 5.96 7.07 -13.92
CA SER A 400 4.59 7.17 -13.42
C SER A 400 3.82 5.85 -13.64
N LEU A 401 3.92 5.28 -14.85
CA LEU A 401 3.35 3.97 -15.16
C LEU A 401 4.01 2.85 -14.35
N GLY A 402 5.33 2.91 -14.17
CA GLY A 402 6.05 2.01 -13.27
C GLY A 402 5.57 2.12 -11.82
N GLY A 403 5.16 3.32 -11.39
CA GLY A 403 4.58 3.58 -10.08
C GLY A 403 3.28 2.80 -9.84
N VAL A 404 2.37 2.84 -10.82
CA VAL A 404 1.11 2.07 -10.82
C VAL A 404 1.33 0.58 -10.66
N LEU A 405 2.32 0.02 -11.36
CA LEU A 405 2.63 -1.41 -11.34
C LEU A 405 3.29 -1.85 -10.03
N LYS A 406 4.18 -1.03 -9.49
CA LYS A 406 4.97 -1.36 -8.29
C LYS A 406 4.23 -1.09 -6.98
N TYR A 407 3.29 -0.14 -6.97
CA TYR A 407 2.66 0.34 -5.74
C TYR A 407 2.08 -0.76 -4.85
N PRO A 408 1.23 -1.70 -5.33
CA PRO A 408 0.62 -2.70 -4.45
C PRO A 408 1.65 -3.54 -3.70
N GLY A 409 2.67 -4.05 -4.42
CA GLY A 409 3.74 -4.84 -3.83
C GLY A 409 4.60 -4.03 -2.86
N TYR A 410 4.92 -2.77 -3.19
CA TYR A 410 5.67 -1.90 -2.30
C TYR A 410 4.87 -1.61 -1.03
N GLN A 411 3.59 -1.25 -1.14
CA GLN A 411 2.75 -0.96 0.02
C GLN A 411 2.67 -2.14 1.00
N ILE A 412 2.50 -3.37 0.48
CA ILE A 412 2.47 -4.58 1.31
C ILE A 412 3.83 -4.80 1.99
N ALA A 413 4.93 -4.73 1.23
CA ALA A 413 6.27 -4.92 1.77
C ALA A 413 6.63 -3.89 2.86
N PHE A 414 6.31 -2.61 2.64
CA PHE A 414 6.53 -1.54 3.63
C PHE A 414 5.61 -1.67 4.84
N THR A 415 4.42 -2.26 4.70
CA THR A 415 3.54 -2.56 5.84
C THR A 415 4.17 -3.65 6.72
N VAL A 416 4.65 -4.74 6.11
CA VAL A 416 5.31 -5.85 6.83
C VAL A 416 6.61 -5.40 7.49
N TRP A 417 7.54 -4.80 6.73
CA TRP A 417 8.81 -4.30 7.26
C TRP A 417 8.61 -3.15 8.24
N GLY A 418 7.66 -2.27 7.96
CA GLY A 418 7.31 -1.17 8.84
C GLY A 418 6.80 -1.65 10.19
N TYR A 419 5.94 -2.68 10.21
CA TYR A 419 5.51 -3.34 11.43
C TYR A 419 6.70 -3.88 12.23
N LEU A 420 7.58 -4.68 11.61
CA LEU A 420 8.74 -5.28 12.27
C LEU A 420 9.68 -4.22 12.86
N LEU A 421 9.96 -3.15 12.12
CA LEU A 421 10.84 -2.07 12.57
C LEU A 421 10.22 -1.24 13.68
N VAL A 422 8.93 -0.90 13.58
CA VAL A 422 8.21 -0.18 14.64
C VAL A 422 8.10 -1.05 15.88
N HIS A 423 7.84 -2.35 15.73
CA HIS A 423 7.80 -3.29 16.85
C HIS A 423 9.15 -3.37 17.55
N LEU A 424 10.25 -3.56 16.82
CA LEU A 424 11.60 -3.57 17.40
C LEU A 424 11.93 -2.25 18.10
N ALA A 425 11.58 -1.11 17.50
CA ALA A 425 11.80 0.19 18.11
C ALA A 425 10.99 0.36 19.40
N MET A 426 9.69 0.01 19.38
CA MET A 426 8.82 0.05 20.55
C MET A 426 9.27 -0.94 21.63
N PHE A 427 9.83 -2.09 21.25
CA PHE A 427 10.39 -3.07 22.16
C PHE A 427 11.62 -2.52 22.87
N VAL A 428 12.57 -1.92 22.13
CA VAL A 428 13.76 -1.27 22.71
C VAL A 428 13.35 -0.11 23.62
N CYS A 429 12.42 0.75 23.18
CA CYS A 429 11.88 1.83 24.02
C CYS A 429 11.19 1.29 25.28
N GLY A 430 10.45 0.19 25.15
CA GLY A 430 9.82 -0.50 26.26
C GLY A 430 10.84 -1.05 27.27
N LEU A 431 11.92 -1.68 26.80
CA LEU A 431 12.99 -2.18 27.67
C LEU A 431 13.69 -1.02 28.40
N VAL A 432 14.02 0.06 27.70
CA VAL A 432 14.57 1.27 28.33
C VAL A 432 13.62 1.78 29.41
N PHE A 433 12.31 1.83 29.16
CA PHE A 433 11.31 2.22 30.16
C PHE A 433 11.29 1.27 31.36
N VAL A 434 11.29 -0.04 31.14
CA VAL A 434 11.28 -1.04 32.22
C VAL A 434 12.54 -0.92 33.11
N TYR A 435 13.72 -0.74 32.51
CA TYR A 435 14.98 -0.64 33.27
C TYR A 435 15.19 0.73 33.92
N THR A 436 14.66 1.81 33.36
CA THR A 436 14.79 3.17 33.92
C THR A 436 13.70 3.53 34.91
N VAL A 437 12.51 2.92 34.80
CA VAL A 437 11.34 3.24 35.63
C VAL A 437 10.96 2.06 36.54
N ILE A 438 10.62 0.91 35.98
CA ILE A 438 10.04 -0.20 36.75
C ILE A 438 11.07 -0.87 37.67
N SER A 439 12.26 -1.17 37.15
CA SER A 439 13.32 -1.85 37.91
C SER A 439 13.79 -1.05 39.13
N PRO A 440 14.11 0.26 39.02
CA PRO A 440 14.54 1.05 40.17
C PRO A 440 13.44 1.27 41.20
N ILE A 441 12.18 1.43 40.78
CA ILE A 441 11.03 1.55 41.69
C ILE A 441 10.88 0.28 42.54
N ARG A 442 11.09 -0.90 41.94
CA ARG A 442 11.02 -2.18 42.66
C ARG A 442 12.18 -2.38 43.64
N THR A 443 13.40 -1.93 43.30
CA THR A 443 14.61 -2.17 44.10
C THR A 443 14.84 -1.12 45.19
N HIS A 444 14.60 0.16 44.90
CA HIS A 444 15.00 1.29 45.75
C HIS A 444 13.82 2.15 46.26
N ASN A 445 12.58 1.69 46.06
CA ASN A 445 11.32 2.40 46.32
C ASN A 445 11.04 3.60 45.39
N PHE A 446 9.76 3.92 45.25
CA PHE A 446 9.27 4.99 44.37
C PHE A 446 9.85 6.37 44.70
N GLN A 447 10.02 6.69 45.98
CA GLN A 447 10.48 8.01 46.43
C GLN A 447 11.93 8.30 46.02
N HIS A 448 12.83 7.30 46.09
CA HIS A 448 14.21 7.47 45.66
C HIS A 448 14.30 7.67 44.14
N TRP A 449 13.56 6.86 43.38
CA TRP A 449 13.47 7.03 41.91
C TRP A 449 12.91 8.40 41.53
N LEU A 450 11.84 8.85 42.19
CA LEU A 450 11.21 10.15 41.92
C LEU A 450 12.17 11.31 42.19
N ASN A 451 12.92 11.28 43.30
CA ASN A 451 13.93 12.30 43.60
C ASN A 451 15.02 12.36 42.52
N ASN A 452 15.53 11.22 42.08
CA ASN A 452 16.52 11.16 41.00
C ASN A 452 15.96 11.71 39.68
N LEU A 453 14.71 11.38 39.35
CA LEU A 453 14.03 11.90 38.17
C LEU A 453 13.84 13.43 38.25
N ILE A 454 13.42 13.94 39.41
CA ILE A 454 13.26 15.39 39.65
C ILE A 454 14.59 16.11 39.45
N ILE A 455 15.70 15.57 39.96
CA ILE A 455 17.04 16.17 39.79
C ILE A 455 17.42 16.24 38.30
N VAL A 456 17.24 15.14 37.54
CA VAL A 456 17.55 15.10 36.11
C VAL A 456 16.67 16.07 35.31
N LEU A 457 15.36 16.05 35.56
CA LEU A 457 14.41 16.95 34.90
C LEU A 457 14.67 18.41 35.26
N ALA A 458 14.97 18.72 36.52
CA ALA A 458 15.30 20.07 36.97
C ALA A 458 16.52 20.61 36.22
N ASN A 459 17.60 19.82 36.09
CA ASN A 459 18.78 20.22 35.32
C ASN A 459 18.45 20.49 33.85
N PHE A 460 17.61 19.65 33.23
CA PHE A 460 17.15 19.87 31.86
C PHE A 460 16.29 21.13 31.71
N PHE A 461 15.37 21.38 32.65
CA PHE A 461 14.53 22.58 32.63
C PHE A 461 15.32 23.86 32.92
N VAL A 462 16.33 23.82 33.80
CA VAL A 462 17.25 24.94 34.01
C VAL A 462 17.98 25.26 32.71
N LEU A 463 18.45 24.26 31.96
CA LEU A 463 19.08 24.47 30.66
C LEU A 463 18.13 25.15 29.66
N LEU A 464 16.89 24.68 29.56
CA LEU A 464 15.87 25.32 28.70
C LEU A 464 15.52 26.73 29.16
N ALA A 465 15.44 26.98 30.47
CA ALA A 465 15.18 28.29 31.04
C ALA A 465 16.32 29.27 30.73
N VAL A 466 17.58 28.83 30.81
CA VAL A 466 18.73 29.64 30.40
C VAL A 466 18.66 29.99 28.92
N MET A 467 18.31 29.04 28.03
CA MET A 467 18.11 29.32 26.61
C MET A 467 16.96 30.30 26.35
N GLY A 468 15.85 30.15 27.07
CA GLY A 468 14.69 31.06 26.99
C GLY A 468 15.02 32.45 27.50
N LEU A 469 15.70 32.55 28.64
CA LEU A 469 16.15 33.80 29.25
C LEU A 469 17.13 34.54 28.35
N GLN A 470 18.07 33.83 27.70
CA GLN A 470 18.95 34.42 26.69
C GLN A 470 18.15 35.07 25.55
N ARG A 471 17.11 34.39 25.03
CA ARG A 471 16.23 34.95 23.99
C ARG A 471 15.51 36.22 24.47
N VAL A 472 14.95 36.18 25.68
CA VAL A 472 14.26 37.34 26.27
C VAL A 472 15.23 38.50 26.50
N PHE A 473 16.42 38.21 27.03
CA PHE A 473 17.48 39.20 27.23
C PHE A 473 17.88 39.90 25.92
N LEU A 474 18.03 39.13 24.83
CA LEU A 474 18.29 39.69 23.51
C LEU A 474 17.13 40.58 23.01
N HIS A 475 15.89 40.14 23.22
CA HIS A 475 14.69 40.87 22.79
C HIS A 475 14.44 42.18 23.54
N MET A 476 14.75 42.22 24.84
CA MET A 476 14.57 43.42 25.65
C MET A 476 15.69 44.44 25.46
N PHE A 477 16.97 44.01 25.45
CA PHE A 477 18.11 44.93 25.54
C PHE A 477 18.71 45.33 24.19
N PHE A 478 18.61 44.48 23.16
CA PHE A 478 19.33 44.71 21.89
C PHE A 478 18.43 44.93 20.67
N LEU A 479 17.16 44.52 20.68
CA LEU A 479 16.23 44.85 19.60
C LEU A 479 15.66 46.26 19.78
N GLN A 480 15.64 47.05 18.69
CA GLN A 480 14.98 48.36 18.67
C GLN A 480 13.49 48.21 18.96
N ASP A 481 12.93 49.25 19.59
CA ASP A 481 11.49 49.28 19.84
C ASP A 481 10.70 49.39 18.54
N LYS A 482 9.41 49.07 18.61
CA LYS A 482 8.53 49.00 17.44
C LYS A 482 8.48 50.36 16.75
N ASN A 483 8.68 50.39 15.43
CA ASN A 483 8.58 51.60 14.62
C ASN A 483 7.15 52.14 14.58
N SER A 484 6.15 51.27 14.64
CA SER A 484 4.73 51.60 14.80
C SER A 484 4.09 50.74 15.89
N PRO A 485 3.20 51.29 16.74
CA PRO A 485 2.47 50.50 17.75
C PRO A 485 1.54 49.43 17.15
N THR A 486 1.28 49.47 15.83
CA THR A 486 0.48 48.46 15.10
C THR A 486 1.27 47.25 14.60
N ASP A 487 2.61 47.27 14.65
CA ASP A 487 3.42 46.15 14.18
C ASP A 487 3.46 45.03 15.24
N GLU A 488 3.27 43.77 14.82
CA GLU A 488 3.25 42.62 15.75
C GLU A 488 4.62 42.38 16.39
N ASP A 489 5.70 42.51 15.61
CA ASP A 489 7.07 42.21 16.02
C ASP A 489 7.98 43.45 16.07
N LYS A 490 9.00 43.42 16.92
CA LYS A 490 10.07 44.44 16.93
C LYS A 490 10.89 44.35 15.62
N PRO A 491 11.29 45.47 15.01
CA PRO A 491 12.10 45.47 13.79
C PRO A 491 13.47 44.82 14.04
N LEU A 492 14.04 44.15 13.03
CA LEU A 492 15.37 43.53 13.07
C LEU A 492 16.49 44.58 13.02
N ALA A 493 16.51 45.50 13.97
CA ALA A 493 17.51 46.55 14.09
C ALA A 493 18.08 46.56 15.51
N LEU A 494 19.40 46.74 15.62
CA LEU A 494 20.13 46.59 16.87
C LEU A 494 20.28 47.93 17.59
N ASN A 495 20.01 47.94 18.89
CA ASN A 495 20.36 49.02 19.81
C ASN A 495 21.67 48.67 20.57
N ASN A 496 22.43 49.68 21.00
CA ASN A 496 23.65 49.52 21.80
C ASN A 496 24.67 48.51 21.24
N ARG A 497 25.05 48.70 19.97
CA ARG A 497 25.93 47.78 19.20
C ARG A 497 27.22 47.37 19.92
N LYS A 498 27.87 48.27 20.67
CA LYS A 498 29.10 47.95 21.43
C LYS A 498 28.86 46.95 22.56
N VAL A 499 27.76 47.12 23.32
CA VAL A 499 27.37 46.22 24.40
C VAL A 499 26.96 44.86 23.83
N PHE A 500 26.27 44.86 22.69
CA PHE A 500 25.93 43.64 21.98
C PHE A 500 27.18 42.83 21.61
N HIS A 501 28.22 43.48 21.09
CA HIS A 501 29.47 42.79 20.76
C HIS A 501 30.15 42.16 21.98
N ASN A 502 30.20 42.87 23.12
CA ASN A 502 30.77 42.33 24.36
C ASN A 502 29.95 41.16 24.93
N VAL A 503 28.63 41.30 24.98
CA VAL A 503 27.74 40.22 25.45
C VAL A 503 27.81 39.01 24.51
N ASN A 504 27.83 39.24 23.19
CA ASN A 504 27.95 38.18 22.20
C ASN A 504 29.27 37.42 22.33
N TYR A 505 30.37 38.08 22.71
CA TYR A 505 31.64 37.43 22.98
C TYR A 505 31.53 36.40 24.13
N PHE A 506 30.91 36.76 25.25
CA PHE A 506 30.71 35.82 26.35
C PHE A 506 29.67 34.74 26.01
N LEU A 507 28.56 35.12 25.37
CA LEU A 507 27.52 34.18 24.95
C LEU A 507 28.03 33.19 23.89
N PHE A 508 29.06 33.51 23.11
CA PHE A 508 29.65 32.59 22.14
C PHE A 508 30.10 31.27 22.79
N PHE A 509 30.79 31.33 23.93
CA PHE A 509 31.25 30.14 24.65
C PHE A 509 30.08 29.32 25.22
N PHE A 510 29.07 29.99 25.80
CA PHE A 510 27.86 29.32 26.28
C PHE A 510 27.05 28.67 25.14
N ASN A 511 26.93 29.37 24.00
CA ASN A 511 26.23 28.90 22.82
C ASN A 511 26.91 27.70 22.16
N MET A 512 28.23 27.54 22.32
CA MET A 512 28.95 26.35 21.86
C MET A 512 28.45 25.09 22.60
N ILE A 513 28.29 25.15 23.92
CA ILE A 513 27.77 24.04 24.74
C ILE A 513 26.30 23.76 24.41
N LEU A 514 25.48 24.82 24.32
CA LEU A 514 24.07 24.69 23.93
C LEU A 514 23.91 24.13 22.51
N GLY A 515 24.82 24.49 21.60
CA GLY A 515 24.87 23.98 20.23
C GLY A 515 25.10 22.47 20.16
N LEU A 516 25.99 21.94 21.02
CA LEU A 516 26.21 20.50 21.14
C LEU A 516 24.92 19.78 21.56
N MET A 517 24.24 20.28 22.59
CA MET A 517 22.96 19.72 23.05
C MET A 517 21.87 19.81 21.99
N SER A 518 21.79 20.93 21.26
CA SER A 518 20.85 21.08 20.14
C SER A 518 21.13 20.08 19.00
N CYS A 519 22.39 19.72 18.77
CA CYS A 519 22.76 18.70 17.78
C CYS A 519 22.24 17.32 18.18
N VAL A 520 22.41 16.92 19.45
CA VAL A 520 21.87 15.67 19.99
C VAL A 520 20.34 15.64 19.90
N MET A 521 19.68 16.74 20.29
CA MET A 521 18.21 16.84 20.19
C MET A 521 17.72 16.79 18.74
N ARG A 522 18.49 17.34 17.79
CA ARG A 522 18.20 17.21 16.35
C ARG A 522 18.27 15.75 15.92
N LEU A 523 19.31 15.01 16.33
CA LEU A 523 19.44 13.59 16.01
C LEU A 523 18.26 12.78 16.57
N MET A 524 17.92 12.97 17.85
CA MET A 524 16.81 12.27 18.49
C MET A 524 15.47 12.54 17.79
N LYS A 525 15.16 13.81 17.48
CA LYS A 525 13.93 14.17 16.74
C LYS A 525 13.90 13.55 15.35
N SER A 526 15.03 13.54 14.64
CA SER A 526 15.13 12.93 13.31
C SER A 526 14.90 11.42 13.37
N VAL A 527 15.46 10.72 14.37
CA VAL A 527 15.23 9.27 14.55
C VAL A 527 13.76 9.00 14.88
N ALA A 528 13.16 9.75 15.81
CA ALA A 528 11.75 9.58 16.18
C ALA A 528 10.80 9.81 15.00
N VAL A 529 10.99 10.91 14.25
CA VAL A 529 10.19 11.20 13.05
C VAL A 529 10.44 10.17 11.96
N GLY A 530 11.69 9.75 11.76
CA GLY A 530 12.08 8.73 10.80
C GLY A 530 11.39 7.39 11.07
N LEU A 531 11.39 6.91 12.33
CA LEU A 531 10.71 5.67 12.72
C LEU A 531 9.20 5.69 12.46
N VAL A 532 8.54 6.82 12.71
CA VAL A 532 7.09 6.97 12.47
C VAL A 532 6.75 7.10 10.98
N LEU A 533 7.64 7.69 10.18
CA LEU A 533 7.43 7.89 8.74
C LEU A 533 7.90 6.70 7.89
N LEU A 534 8.81 5.86 8.38
CA LEU A 534 9.38 4.76 7.61
C LEU A 534 8.33 3.79 7.01
N PRO A 535 7.29 3.37 7.75
CA PRO A 535 6.23 2.53 7.20
C PRO A 535 5.33 3.23 6.16
N ARG A 536 5.41 4.56 6.03
CA ARG A 536 4.47 5.38 5.25
C ARG A 536 5.07 5.73 3.89
N ILE A 537 4.42 5.29 2.81
CA ILE A 537 4.85 5.58 1.44
C ILE A 537 4.31 6.94 0.95
N GLU A 538 3.24 7.44 1.53
CA GLU A 538 2.52 8.63 1.06
C GLU A 538 3.22 9.95 1.38
N ARG A 539 4.25 9.89 2.24
CA ARG A 539 5.07 11.04 2.63
C ARG A 539 6.54 10.72 2.41
N ALA A 540 7.30 11.71 1.93
CA ALA A 540 8.74 11.57 1.81
C ALA A 540 9.39 11.50 3.20
N ILE A 541 10.32 10.57 3.38
CA ILE A 541 11.22 10.53 4.55
C ILE A 541 12.37 11.53 4.34
N MET A 542 12.74 11.77 3.08
CA MET A 542 13.84 12.64 2.70
C MET A 542 13.46 14.14 2.81
N PRO A 543 14.43 15.01 3.14
CA PRO A 543 14.18 16.45 3.21
C PRO A 543 13.84 17.04 1.83
N GLN A 544 13.22 18.21 1.85
CA GLN A 544 12.83 18.93 0.64
C GLN A 544 14.04 19.14 -0.29
N GLY A 545 13.90 18.73 -1.56
CA GLY A 545 14.98 18.72 -2.55
C GLY A 545 15.61 17.34 -2.80
N PHE A 546 15.63 16.46 -1.79
CA PHE A 546 16.12 15.07 -1.90
C PHE A 546 15.01 14.02 -2.03
N GLU A 547 13.76 14.45 -2.16
CA GLU A 547 12.56 13.60 -2.28
C GLU A 547 12.65 12.59 -3.45
N LYS A 548 13.44 12.88 -4.48
CA LYS A 548 13.67 11.97 -5.62
C LYS A 548 14.46 10.71 -5.25
N LEU A 549 15.24 10.75 -4.16
CA LEU A 549 15.97 9.58 -3.65
C LEU A 549 15.02 8.60 -2.96
N ASP A 550 13.86 9.08 -2.51
CA ASP A 550 12.81 8.25 -1.95
C ASP A 550 11.99 7.60 -3.09
N LYS A 551 12.46 6.42 -3.53
CA LYS A 551 11.81 5.65 -4.60
C LYS A 551 10.40 5.20 -4.24
N SER A 552 10.13 4.97 -2.95
CA SER A 552 8.81 4.56 -2.45
C SER A 552 7.82 5.71 -2.60
N TYR A 553 8.19 6.89 -2.13
CA TYR A 553 7.38 8.09 -2.33
C TYR A 553 7.20 8.44 -3.81
N CYS A 554 8.23 8.28 -4.65
CA CYS A 554 8.12 8.47 -6.10
C CYS A 554 7.14 7.48 -6.76
N THR A 555 7.06 6.25 -6.26
CA THR A 555 6.12 5.22 -6.72
C THR A 555 4.67 5.63 -6.41
N TRP A 556 4.43 6.16 -5.21
CA TRP A 556 3.13 6.73 -4.83
C TRP A 556 2.73 7.92 -5.70
N LEU A 557 3.64 8.89 -5.88
CA LEU A 557 3.39 10.05 -6.75
C LEU A 557 3.08 9.63 -8.20
N GLY A 558 3.86 8.69 -8.73
CA GLY A 558 3.66 8.13 -10.06
C GLY A 558 2.28 7.50 -10.22
N MET A 559 1.86 6.70 -9.22
CA MET A 559 0.53 6.10 -9.19
C MET A 559 -0.58 7.15 -9.20
N ILE A 560 -0.55 8.13 -8.28
CA ILE A 560 -1.58 9.17 -8.18
C ILE A 560 -1.68 9.99 -9.46
N LEU A 561 -0.55 10.29 -10.08
CA LEU A 561 -0.52 11.05 -11.33
C LEU A 561 -1.14 10.26 -12.50
N THR A 562 -0.80 8.97 -12.62
CA THR A 562 -1.39 8.12 -13.65
C THR A 562 -2.89 7.94 -13.43
N ASP A 563 -3.34 7.73 -12.19
CA ASP A 563 -4.76 7.67 -11.84
C ASP A 563 -5.49 8.97 -12.18
N HIS A 564 -4.86 10.12 -11.91
CA HIS A 564 -5.42 11.41 -12.29
C HIS A 564 -5.60 11.55 -13.80
N HIS A 565 -4.62 11.12 -14.60
CA HIS A 565 -4.69 11.24 -16.06
C HIS A 565 -5.71 10.30 -16.71
N HIS A 566 -5.88 9.08 -16.20
CA HIS A 566 -6.79 8.09 -16.79
C HIS A 566 -8.21 8.11 -16.21
N SER A 567 -8.37 8.54 -14.96
CA SER A 567 -9.62 8.37 -14.20
C SER A 567 -10.21 9.70 -13.73
N ASN A 568 -9.84 10.83 -14.35
CA ASN A 568 -10.45 12.12 -14.06
C ASN A 568 -11.97 12.09 -14.41
N PRO A 569 -12.87 12.24 -13.41
CA PRO A 569 -14.30 12.09 -13.64
C PRO A 569 -14.85 13.15 -14.60
N VAL A 570 -14.30 14.36 -14.62
CA VAL A 570 -14.74 15.44 -15.52
C VAL A 570 -14.42 15.09 -16.98
N LEU A 571 -13.20 14.62 -17.24
CA LEU A 571 -12.77 14.22 -18.58
C LEU A 571 -13.55 13.01 -19.08
N VAL A 572 -13.72 11.99 -18.23
CA VAL A 572 -14.47 10.78 -18.57
C VAL A 572 -15.94 11.11 -18.88
N CYS A 573 -16.60 11.93 -18.05
CA CYS A 573 -17.95 12.41 -18.34
C CYS A 573 -18.03 13.21 -19.65
N PHE A 574 -17.08 14.09 -19.91
CA PHE A 574 -17.03 14.86 -21.15
C PHE A 574 -16.91 13.96 -22.39
N CYS A 575 -15.99 12.99 -22.37
CA CYS A 575 -15.84 12.02 -23.46
C CYS A 575 -17.10 11.18 -23.66
N HIS A 576 -17.75 10.75 -22.58
CA HIS A 576 -19.01 10.01 -22.68
C HIS A 576 -20.13 10.86 -23.31
N LEU A 577 -20.29 12.13 -22.91
CA LEU A 577 -21.28 13.04 -23.53
C LEU A 577 -21.00 13.23 -25.03
N LEU A 578 -19.74 13.37 -25.43
CA LEU A 578 -19.36 13.48 -26.84
C LEU A 578 -19.68 12.21 -27.63
N LEU A 579 -19.37 11.03 -27.08
CA LEU A 579 -19.66 9.75 -27.72
C LEU A 579 -21.16 9.50 -27.85
N GLU A 580 -21.93 9.82 -26.82
CA GLU A 580 -23.39 9.71 -26.83
C GLU A 580 -24.02 10.64 -27.87
N HIS A 581 -23.61 11.91 -27.92
CA HIS A 581 -24.06 12.85 -28.94
C HIS A 581 -23.68 12.40 -30.36
N THR A 582 -22.46 11.87 -30.55
CA THR A 582 -22.02 11.37 -31.87
C THR A 582 -22.83 10.14 -32.28
N ALA A 583 -23.06 9.19 -31.36
CA ALA A 583 -23.86 7.99 -31.63
C ALA A 583 -25.33 8.34 -31.92
N GLN A 584 -25.91 9.28 -31.18
CA GLN A 584 -27.25 9.80 -31.47
C GLN A 584 -27.31 10.45 -32.84
N ARG A 585 -26.34 11.28 -33.21
CA ARG A 585 -26.30 11.89 -34.55
C ARG A 585 -26.20 10.85 -35.67
N VAL A 586 -25.35 9.84 -35.52
CA VAL A 586 -25.22 8.75 -36.52
C VAL A 586 -26.50 7.91 -36.59
N GLY A 587 -27.06 7.51 -35.44
CA GLY A 587 -28.28 6.70 -35.38
C GLY A 587 -29.58 7.44 -35.75
N VAL A 588 -29.60 8.77 -35.66
CA VAL A 588 -30.69 9.65 -36.16
C VAL A 588 -30.53 9.90 -37.66
N TYR A 589 -29.30 10.02 -38.18
CA TYR A 589 -29.03 10.12 -39.62
C TYR A 589 -29.56 8.90 -40.40
N GLU A 590 -29.60 7.73 -39.75
CA GLU A 590 -30.14 6.50 -40.31
C GLU A 590 -31.68 6.36 -40.14
N ARG A 591 -32.31 7.16 -39.27
CA ARG A 591 -33.73 7.00 -38.90
C ARG A 591 -34.67 8.14 -39.30
N LEU A 592 -34.21 9.37 -39.55
CA LEU A 592 -35.09 10.48 -39.90
C LEU A 592 -34.45 11.46 -40.88
N HIS A 593 -34.95 11.45 -42.11
CA HIS A 593 -34.78 12.53 -43.09
C HIS A 593 -35.72 13.73 -42.82
N GLN A 594 -36.40 13.76 -41.68
CA GLN A 594 -37.36 14.80 -41.30
C GLN A 594 -37.03 15.33 -39.90
N GLU A 595 -36.85 16.65 -39.81
CA GLU A 595 -36.67 17.45 -38.58
C GLU A 595 -35.28 17.49 -37.93
N LEU A 596 -34.22 17.78 -38.69
CA LEU A 596 -33.04 18.43 -38.08
C LEU A 596 -33.37 19.92 -37.81
N GLU A 597 -33.26 20.38 -36.55
CA GLU A 597 -33.25 21.81 -36.25
C GLU A 597 -32.17 22.51 -37.10
N PRO A 598 -32.43 23.71 -37.65
CA PRO A 598 -31.48 24.36 -38.55
C PRO A 598 -30.17 24.68 -37.80
N PRO A 599 -28.99 24.40 -38.39
CA PRO A 599 -27.68 24.56 -37.74
C PRO A 599 -27.41 26.01 -37.27
N ALA A 600 -28.10 26.99 -37.86
CA ALA A 600 -28.05 28.39 -37.44
C ALA A 600 -28.62 28.61 -36.03
N LYS A 601 -29.70 27.90 -35.64
CA LYS A 601 -30.36 28.02 -34.34
C LYS A 601 -29.51 27.43 -33.22
N GLU A 602 -28.87 26.29 -33.47
CA GLU A 602 -27.89 25.69 -32.55
C GLU A 602 -26.69 26.63 -32.30
N ARG A 603 -26.13 27.20 -33.38
CA ARG A 603 -25.01 28.16 -33.29
C ARG A 603 -25.41 29.42 -32.51
N ALA A 604 -26.61 29.94 -32.72
CA ALA A 604 -27.11 31.09 -31.97
C ALA A 604 -27.23 30.77 -30.46
N ARG A 605 -27.82 29.62 -30.09
CA ARG A 605 -27.91 29.16 -28.70
C ARG A 605 -26.52 29.01 -28.06
N ALA A 606 -25.57 28.41 -28.76
CA ALA A 606 -24.20 28.24 -28.27
C ALA A 606 -23.51 29.59 -28.02
N ARG A 607 -23.70 30.59 -28.90
CA ARG A 607 -23.17 31.96 -28.72
C ARG A 607 -23.77 32.65 -27.49
N TRP A 608 -25.07 32.50 -27.25
CA TRP A 608 -25.72 33.05 -26.06
C TRP A 608 -25.23 32.39 -24.76
N LEU A 609 -25.09 31.05 -24.74
CA LEU A 609 -24.54 30.32 -23.59
C LEU A 609 -23.09 30.72 -23.29
N LEU A 610 -22.28 30.92 -24.34
CA LEU A 610 -20.91 31.41 -24.22
C LEU A 610 -20.87 32.82 -23.61
N MET A 611 -21.70 33.73 -24.11
CA MET A 611 -21.81 35.09 -23.56
C MET A 611 -22.24 35.06 -22.09
N TYR A 612 -23.28 34.29 -21.75
CA TYR A 612 -23.76 34.13 -20.37
C TYR A 612 -22.65 33.61 -19.43
N THR A 613 -21.88 32.63 -19.88
CA THR A 613 -20.77 32.07 -19.10
C THR A 613 -19.66 33.10 -18.86
N LEU A 614 -19.31 33.89 -19.87
CA LEU A 614 -18.27 34.92 -19.77
C LEU A 614 -18.69 36.09 -18.87
N VAL A 615 -19.94 36.54 -18.98
CA VAL A 615 -20.48 37.62 -18.13
C VAL A 615 -20.45 37.20 -16.65
N ARG A 616 -20.76 35.94 -16.33
CA ARG A 616 -20.68 35.44 -14.95
C ARG A 616 -19.27 35.10 -14.47
N ASN A 617 -18.30 35.00 -15.38
CA ASN A 617 -16.91 34.64 -15.05
C ASN A 617 -15.91 35.58 -15.75
N PRO A 618 -15.77 36.83 -15.28
CA PRO A 618 -15.01 37.86 -15.99
C PRO A 618 -13.53 37.51 -16.17
N LYS A 619 -12.93 36.76 -15.23
CA LYS A 619 -11.53 36.30 -15.32
C LYS A 619 -11.27 35.42 -16.56
N LEU A 620 -12.29 34.69 -17.04
CA LEU A 620 -12.15 33.85 -18.24
C LEU A 620 -12.04 34.67 -19.53
N ILE A 621 -12.50 35.92 -19.54
CA ILE A 621 -12.43 36.78 -20.73
C ILE A 621 -10.96 37.05 -21.11
N LEU A 622 -10.15 37.39 -20.11
CA LEU A 622 -8.72 37.64 -20.30
C LEU A 622 -7.98 36.38 -20.76
N LEU A 623 -8.22 35.26 -20.07
CA LEU A 623 -7.60 33.97 -20.42
C LEU A 623 -7.98 33.50 -21.83
N ARG A 624 -9.23 33.72 -22.24
CA ARG A 624 -9.69 33.39 -23.58
C ARG A 624 -9.00 34.24 -24.65
N LYS A 625 -8.92 35.56 -24.44
CA LYS A 625 -8.22 36.46 -25.39
C LYS A 625 -6.75 36.07 -25.55
N GLN A 626 -6.07 35.76 -24.45
CA GLN A 626 -4.69 35.28 -24.47
C GLN A 626 -4.54 33.95 -25.20
N ALA A 627 -5.47 33.00 -25.01
CA ALA A 627 -5.45 31.73 -25.72
C ALA A 627 -5.68 31.89 -27.23
N GLU A 628 -6.59 32.79 -27.63
CA GLU A 628 -6.83 33.12 -29.04
C GLU A 628 -5.60 33.80 -29.68
N GLN A 629 -4.92 34.71 -28.96
CA GLN A 629 -3.65 35.31 -29.39
C GLN A 629 -2.55 34.26 -29.55
N ASN A 630 -2.31 33.44 -28.54
CA ASN A 630 -1.29 32.38 -28.59
C ASN A 630 -1.54 31.40 -29.75
N LYS A 631 -2.81 31.09 -30.05
CA LYS A 631 -3.18 30.22 -31.18
C LYS A 631 -2.84 30.88 -32.52
N ALA A 632 -3.17 32.16 -32.69
CA ALA A 632 -2.79 32.91 -33.88
C ALA A 632 -1.27 32.93 -34.03
N ASP A 633 -0.53 33.21 -32.95
CA ASP A 633 0.94 33.23 -32.95
C ASP A 633 1.57 31.87 -33.29
N THR A 634 0.96 30.75 -32.85
CA THR A 634 1.43 29.41 -33.22
C THR A 634 1.11 29.06 -34.67
N GLU A 635 -0.06 29.45 -35.18
CA GLU A 635 -0.41 29.28 -36.60
C GLU A 635 0.50 30.13 -37.50
N PHE A 636 0.84 31.36 -37.08
CA PHE A 636 1.83 32.20 -37.75
C PHE A 636 3.23 31.61 -37.69
N ALA A 637 3.68 31.12 -36.54
CA ALA A 637 4.99 30.48 -36.40
C ALA A 637 5.11 29.19 -37.25
N PHE A 638 4.03 28.42 -37.33
CA PHE A 638 3.96 27.23 -38.20
C PHE A 638 3.98 27.62 -39.68
N ALA A 639 3.20 28.60 -40.10
CA ALA A 639 3.20 29.10 -41.48
C ALA A 639 4.58 29.69 -41.87
N TRP A 640 5.22 30.43 -40.96
CA TRP A 640 6.57 30.96 -41.14
C TRP A 640 7.61 29.84 -41.27
N ALA A 641 7.57 28.83 -40.40
CA ALA A 641 8.46 27.66 -40.48
C ALA A 641 8.31 26.90 -41.80
N VAL A 642 7.07 26.68 -42.27
CA VAL A 642 6.78 26.00 -43.54
C VAL A 642 7.31 26.80 -44.74
N SER A 643 7.19 28.12 -44.72
CA SER A 643 7.67 29.01 -45.81
C SER A 643 9.19 29.11 -45.93
N HIS A 644 9.95 28.72 -44.90
CA HIS A 644 11.42 28.77 -44.89
C HIS A 644 12.06 27.37 -45.03
N THR A 645 11.26 26.31 -45.10
CA THR A 645 11.71 24.93 -45.36
C THR A 645 11.41 24.44 -46.79
N SER A 646 10.91 25.31 -47.67
CA SER A 646 10.63 25.02 -49.09
C SER A 646 11.71 25.56 -50.01
#